data_AF-A0AAC9SQ22-F1
#
_entry.id   AF-A0AAC9SQ22-F1
#
_cell.length_a   1.000
_cell.length_b   1.000
_cell.length_c   1.000
_cell.angle_alpha   90.00
_cell.angle_beta   90.00
_cell.angle_gamma   90.00
#
_symmetry.space_group_name_H-M   'P 1'
#
loop_
_entity.id
_entity.type
_entity.pdbx_description
1 polymer ?
#
loop_
_entity_poly.entity_id
_entity_poly.type
_entity_poly.pdbx_seq_one_letter_code
_entity_poly.pdbx_strand_id
1 'polypeptide(L)'
;MSQNFKLTKEFLASHIWSWGGLNEPPLTTSLRFSDDGFITGYSHPNEHMWKINNNSLEILSISGDVSWEFKTFLETDSSITFIALPNSDPNWKTFFGLTTNKKSSSSAPTAKEEGIRLVIWDLDDTFWEGTLSEGEISPIQRNIDIVKTLNGRGIVNAICSRNTFEDVKARLEQLGIWDEFVFPRISWGPKGPLVKDIIEKIQLRPETVMFVDDNVTNLNEAKHFVPELNVAEPDVLESLLDNPRFKGKPDPEYSRLKRYQVLESKHKDMAATGGDNEAFLRKSDIRVSFHSDIEAEFPRIHDLVNRTNQLNFTKNRWPEDIEEARLRFREEVEADFDTDVGYVKVADAYGNYGICGFYLSRKDEFLHFLFSCRTMNMGVEQFVWRRLGERHVPIQGKVGSKLEDPIVDWINVVEDVDKATGNTSNNDKLSNLTICLRGACDLMMTSNFLRTHVSTIEEFNYAYEEWEIVTTPRILALHEDLKDERNQDIIARLPGIPSNRFDSAVITETADVYVLSFSQESFHGLYESKSTGMILPMGTYHFPYYLPEGPTAKFDYTSFTYQDILDRGMSNVSEEQWNFFRNEFSFRGGFDKSLFIHDLHYTFNRLKNSGKKVIILGLNDKIGSDVRILEFFSKINEIVSNLAMLYDYPVINMRDFVNSEDDLANDGMKGGTHFNRAVYKSVSDAIIESILITL
;
A
#
# COMPACT_ATOMS: atom_id res chain seq x y z
N MET A 1 9.52 -8.47 46.16
CA MET A 1 10.48 -7.46 46.67
C MET A 1 11.88 -7.91 46.28
N SER A 2 12.51 -7.22 45.33
CA SER A 2 13.93 -7.35 45.00
C SER A 2 14.72 -6.53 46.05
N GLN A 3 15.72 -7.12 46.70
CA GLN A 3 16.43 -6.52 47.86
C GLN A 3 17.65 -5.65 47.48
N ASN A 4 17.94 -5.38 46.20
CA ASN A 4 19.22 -4.79 45.80
C ASN A 4 19.15 -3.51 44.93
N PHE A 5 18.01 -2.83 44.81
CA PHE A 5 17.95 -1.55 44.09
C PHE A 5 18.43 -0.40 45.00
N LYS A 6 19.50 0.30 44.60
CA LYS A 6 20.00 1.49 45.30
C LYS A 6 19.45 2.74 44.63
N LEU A 7 18.58 3.47 45.32
CA LEU A 7 18.05 4.75 44.85
C LEU A 7 19.13 5.83 44.95
N THR A 8 19.54 6.41 43.82
CA THR A 8 20.48 7.55 43.79
C THR A 8 19.88 8.76 43.08
N LYS A 9 20.44 9.95 43.34
CA LYS A 9 20.02 11.17 42.66
C LYS A 9 20.27 11.08 41.16
N GLU A 10 21.42 10.54 40.77
CA GLU A 10 21.82 10.37 39.36
C GLU A 10 20.85 9.45 38.62
N PHE A 11 20.35 8.39 39.28
CA PHE A 11 19.36 7.50 38.70
C PHE A 11 18.03 8.23 38.46
N LEU A 12 17.52 8.98 39.44
CA LEU A 12 16.27 9.73 39.30
C LEU A 12 16.36 10.81 38.22
N ALA A 13 17.47 11.54 38.15
CA ALA A 13 17.69 12.62 37.20
C ALA A 13 17.93 12.12 35.75
N SER A 14 18.44 10.90 35.58
CA SER A 14 18.73 10.32 34.25
C SER A 14 17.52 9.71 33.54
N HIS A 15 16.35 9.67 34.18
CA HIS A 15 15.15 9.03 33.64
C HIS A 15 13.99 10.03 33.49
N ILE A 16 13.10 9.77 32.53
CA ILE A 16 11.80 10.45 32.41
C ILE A 16 10.75 9.57 33.08
N TRP A 17 9.91 10.17 33.89
CA TRP A 17 8.98 9.47 34.74
C TRP A 17 7.53 9.69 34.30
N SER A 18 6.78 8.61 34.25
CA SER A 18 5.32 8.64 34.22
C SER A 18 4.78 8.64 35.64
N TRP A 19 3.84 9.53 35.94
CA TRP A 19 3.33 9.78 37.28
C TRP A 19 1.80 9.81 37.28
N GLY A 20 1.15 9.04 38.16
CA GLY A 20 -0.31 9.00 38.31
C GLY A 20 -0.83 7.82 39.12
N GLY A 21 -2.15 7.60 39.13
CA GLY A 21 -2.78 6.47 39.82
C GLY A 21 -2.45 5.12 39.16
N LEU A 22 -2.17 4.09 39.95
CA LEU A 22 -2.00 2.73 39.45
C LEU A 22 -3.35 2.21 38.92
N ASN A 23 -3.38 1.81 37.65
CA ASN A 23 -4.56 1.44 36.85
C ASN A 23 -5.40 2.60 36.30
N GLU A 24 -4.88 3.83 36.34
CA GLU A 24 -5.45 5.00 35.67
C GLU A 24 -4.45 5.56 34.64
N PRO A 25 -4.90 6.31 33.61
CA PRO A 25 -3.98 7.06 32.76
C PRO A 25 -3.08 7.96 33.62
N PRO A 26 -1.76 8.05 33.33
CA PRO A 26 -0.86 8.87 34.12
C PRO A 26 -1.24 10.35 34.00
N LEU A 27 -1.10 11.10 35.10
CA LEU A 27 -1.25 12.55 35.13
C LEU A 27 -0.19 13.25 34.26
N THR A 28 0.96 12.61 34.08
CA THR A 28 2.03 13.05 33.18
C THR A 28 2.93 11.89 32.80
N THR A 29 3.52 11.96 31.61
CA THR A 29 4.57 11.04 31.14
C THR A 29 5.92 11.73 30.98
N SER A 30 6.04 12.99 31.42
CA SER A 30 7.19 13.85 31.21
C SER A 30 7.82 14.38 32.50
N LEU A 31 7.51 13.79 33.66
CA LEU A 31 8.05 14.23 34.95
C LEU A 31 9.56 13.97 35.01
N ARG A 32 10.33 14.99 35.40
CA ARG A 32 11.79 14.93 35.52
C ARG A 32 12.23 15.46 36.88
N PHE A 33 13.22 14.81 37.46
CA PHE A 33 13.89 15.26 38.68
C PHE A 33 15.17 16.02 38.29
N SER A 34 15.22 17.32 38.56
CA SER A 34 16.43 18.11 38.30
C SER A 34 17.41 18.04 39.47
N ASP A 35 18.71 18.19 39.18
CA ASP A 35 19.80 18.08 40.16
C ASP A 35 19.72 19.12 41.29
N ASP A 36 19.07 20.25 41.03
CA ASP A 36 18.81 21.33 41.98
C ASP A 36 17.64 21.03 42.95
N GLY A 37 16.99 19.85 42.83
CA GLY A 37 15.95 19.40 43.75
C GLY A 37 14.52 19.78 43.35
N PHE A 38 14.32 20.33 42.15
CA PHE A 38 13.00 20.66 41.62
C PHE A 38 12.43 19.56 40.71
N ILE A 39 11.11 19.55 40.56
CA ILE A 39 10.42 18.72 39.58
C ILE A 39 10.12 19.58 38.34
N THR A 40 10.47 19.07 37.17
CA THR A 40 10.24 19.74 35.87
C THR A 40 9.48 18.82 34.92
N GLY A 41 8.94 19.39 33.83
CA GLY A 41 8.12 18.62 32.87
C GLY A 41 6.73 18.20 33.38
N TYR A 42 6.40 18.56 34.62
CA TYR A 42 5.08 18.50 35.23
C TYR A 42 5.00 19.59 36.29
N SER A 43 3.92 20.36 36.32
CA SER A 43 3.75 21.48 37.25
C SER A 43 2.48 21.30 38.04
N HIS A 44 2.62 21.07 39.35
CA HIS A 44 1.48 20.94 40.25
C HIS A 44 1.89 21.34 41.68
N PRO A 45 1.00 21.98 42.48
CA PRO A 45 1.37 22.52 43.80
C PRO A 45 1.87 21.49 44.82
N ASN A 46 1.50 20.21 44.67
CA ASN A 46 1.89 19.12 45.58
C ASN A 46 3.15 18.37 45.10
N GLU A 47 3.61 18.61 43.88
CA GLU A 47 4.77 17.94 43.29
C GLU A 47 5.75 18.98 42.73
N HIS A 48 6.33 19.76 43.64
CA HIS A 48 7.20 20.88 43.31
C HIS A 48 8.69 20.57 43.50
N MET A 49 9.02 19.90 44.60
CA MET A 49 10.40 19.57 44.97
C MET A 49 10.53 18.09 45.28
N TRP A 50 11.76 17.58 45.28
CA TRP A 50 12.04 16.20 45.64
C TRP A 50 13.31 16.09 46.49
N LYS A 51 13.37 15.04 47.31
CA LYS A 51 14.59 14.66 48.04
C LYS A 51 14.61 13.16 48.31
N ILE A 52 15.80 12.63 48.58
CA ILE A 52 15.98 11.26 49.07
C ILE A 52 16.26 11.34 50.57
N ASN A 53 15.50 10.60 51.37
CA ASN A 53 15.65 10.52 52.82
C ASN A 53 15.62 9.04 53.24
N ASN A 54 16.59 8.55 54.03
CA ASN A 54 16.63 7.16 54.49
C ASN A 54 16.34 6.09 53.40
N ASN A 55 16.84 6.30 52.18
CA ASN A 55 16.63 5.43 51.01
C ASN A 55 15.18 5.38 50.47
N SER A 56 14.30 6.31 50.87
CA SER A 56 13.01 6.59 50.25
C SER A 56 13.06 7.88 49.44
N LEU A 57 12.26 7.94 48.36
CA LEU A 57 12.00 9.17 47.61
C LEU A 57 10.84 9.91 48.28
N GLU A 58 11.01 11.21 48.53
CA GLU A 58 9.96 12.11 48.99
C GLU A 58 9.72 13.20 47.93
N ILE A 59 8.45 13.42 47.56
CA ILE A 59 8.02 14.57 46.76
C ILE A 59 7.31 15.56 47.68
N LEU A 60 7.69 16.83 47.58
CA LEU A 60 7.22 17.92 48.43
C LEU A 60 6.39 18.92 47.64
N SER A 61 5.41 19.51 48.32
CA SER A 61 4.62 20.62 47.83
C SER A 61 5.46 21.90 47.73
N ILE A 62 4.88 22.95 47.13
CA ILE A 62 5.46 24.29 47.10
C ILE A 62 5.65 24.90 48.51
N SER A 63 4.88 24.43 49.52
CA SER A 63 5.04 24.82 50.93
C SER A 63 6.14 24.02 51.66
N GLY A 64 6.73 23.02 51.00
CA GLY A 64 7.76 22.15 51.58
C GLY A 64 7.22 20.97 52.39
N ASP A 65 5.91 20.70 52.34
CA ASP A 65 5.28 19.57 53.01
C ASP A 65 5.42 18.29 52.17
N VAL A 66 5.65 17.14 52.82
CA VAL A 66 5.77 15.86 52.10
C VAL A 66 4.41 15.44 51.57
N SER A 67 4.24 15.50 50.25
CA SER A 67 3.02 15.08 49.57
C SER A 67 3.03 13.59 49.25
N TRP A 68 4.20 13.05 48.90
CA TRP A 68 4.35 11.64 48.55
C TRP A 68 5.62 11.04 49.15
N GLU A 69 5.51 9.85 49.71
CA GLU A 69 6.63 9.07 50.23
C GLU A 69 6.63 7.68 49.59
N PHE A 70 7.70 7.37 48.85
CA PHE A 70 7.83 6.11 48.11
C PHE A 70 8.73 5.14 48.87
N LYS A 71 8.10 4.14 49.50
CA LYS A 71 8.79 3.13 50.31
C LYS A 71 8.97 1.79 49.60
N THR A 72 8.26 1.58 48.50
CA THR A 72 8.26 0.31 47.76
C THR A 72 8.46 0.59 46.28
N PHE A 73 9.16 -0.31 45.61
CA PHE A 73 9.26 -0.32 44.16
C PHE A 73 9.02 -1.73 43.63
N LEU A 74 8.52 -1.79 42.41
CA LEU A 74 8.41 -2.99 41.60
C LEU A 74 9.34 -2.85 40.40
N GLU A 75 10.06 -3.92 40.14
CA GLU A 75 11.04 -3.99 39.07
C GLU A 75 10.66 -5.16 38.16
N THR A 76 10.42 -4.87 36.88
CA THR A 76 10.18 -5.86 35.82
C THR A 76 11.37 -5.88 34.85
N ASP A 77 11.38 -6.75 33.83
CA ASP A 77 12.46 -6.76 32.84
C ASP A 77 12.53 -5.46 32.01
N SER A 78 11.41 -4.73 31.89
CA SER A 78 11.31 -3.53 31.06
C SER A 78 11.19 -2.22 31.85
N SER A 79 10.75 -2.25 33.10
CA SER A 79 10.43 -1.03 33.87
C SER A 79 10.74 -1.11 35.38
N ILE A 80 10.87 0.06 35.99
CA ILE A 80 10.94 0.29 37.44
C ILE A 80 9.79 1.21 37.81
N THR A 81 8.99 0.83 38.81
CA THR A 81 7.87 1.63 39.33
C THR A 81 8.02 1.82 40.83
N PHE A 82 8.12 3.07 41.28
CA PHE A 82 7.97 3.42 42.70
C PHE A 82 6.50 3.59 43.04
N ILE A 83 6.09 3.06 44.19
CA ILE A 83 4.70 3.08 44.65
C ILE A 83 4.59 3.87 45.94
N ALA A 84 3.66 4.82 45.97
CA ALA A 84 3.29 5.60 47.14
C ALA A 84 1.78 5.53 47.42
N LEU A 85 1.40 5.75 48.67
CA LEU A 85 0.05 6.10 49.08
C LEU A 85 -0.01 7.61 49.36
N PRO A 86 -1.14 8.29 49.12
CA PRO A 86 -1.29 9.69 49.46
C PRO A 86 -1.09 9.89 50.97
N ASN A 87 -0.15 10.74 51.37
CA ASN A 87 0.19 10.92 52.79
C ASN A 87 -0.85 11.81 53.52
N SER A 88 -1.66 12.57 52.78
CA SER A 88 -2.49 13.67 53.27
C SER A 88 -4.01 13.48 53.11
N ASP A 89 -4.49 12.40 52.49
CA ASP A 89 -5.94 12.11 52.41
C ASP A 89 -6.24 10.60 52.56
N PRO A 90 -6.71 10.14 53.74
CA PRO A 90 -7.07 8.74 53.99
C PRO A 90 -8.30 8.26 53.19
N ASN A 91 -8.99 9.13 52.43
CA ASN A 91 -10.13 8.73 51.59
C ASN A 91 -9.71 8.24 50.20
N TRP A 92 -8.47 8.46 49.78
CA TRP A 92 -7.97 7.99 48.50
C TRP A 92 -7.58 6.51 48.60
N LYS A 93 -8.37 5.64 47.94
CA LYS A 93 -8.16 4.18 47.92
C LYS A 93 -7.22 3.70 46.80
N THR A 94 -6.59 4.61 46.09
CA THR A 94 -5.76 4.32 44.92
C THR A 94 -4.28 4.55 45.24
N PHE A 95 -3.44 3.59 44.86
CA PHE A 95 -1.98 3.72 44.93
C PHE A 95 -1.47 4.59 43.77
N PHE A 96 -0.41 5.35 43.99
CA PHE A 96 0.23 6.16 42.96
C PHE A 96 1.54 5.53 42.52
N GLY A 97 1.76 5.52 41.20
CA GLY A 97 2.91 4.93 40.54
C GLY A 97 3.77 6.00 39.88
N LEU A 98 5.07 5.95 40.16
CA LEU A 98 6.11 6.70 39.46
C LEU A 98 6.95 5.70 38.67
N THR A 99 6.71 5.60 37.36
CA THR A 99 7.22 4.54 36.49
C THR A 99 8.21 5.07 35.46
N THR A 100 9.34 4.37 35.28
CA THR A 100 10.28 4.56 34.18
C THR A 100 10.64 3.23 33.52
N ASN A 101 11.09 3.25 32.27
CA ASN A 101 11.63 2.08 31.60
C ASN A 101 13.12 1.91 31.90
N LYS A 102 13.59 0.66 32.11
CA LYS A 102 15.00 0.34 32.40
C LYS A 102 15.95 0.70 31.25
N LYS A 103 15.44 0.82 30.03
CA LYS A 103 16.20 1.26 28.85
C LYS A 103 16.25 2.79 28.71
N SER A 104 16.63 3.51 29.77
CA SER A 104 17.12 4.88 29.62
C SER A 104 18.35 5.15 30.48
N SER A 105 19.40 4.34 30.30
CA SER A 105 20.77 4.83 30.56
C SER A 105 21.13 5.81 29.44
N SER A 106 21.13 7.10 29.78
CA SER A 106 21.95 8.19 29.21
C SER A 106 22.62 7.90 27.86
N SER A 107 21.81 7.72 26.84
CA SER A 107 21.91 8.45 25.60
C SER A 107 20.50 8.37 25.05
N ALA A 108 19.77 9.49 25.10
CA ALA A 108 18.95 9.74 23.93
C ALA A 108 19.91 9.51 22.75
N PRO A 109 19.62 8.64 21.77
CA PRO A 109 20.24 8.90 20.49
C PRO A 109 19.92 10.37 20.26
N THR A 110 20.94 11.23 20.26
CA THR A 110 20.82 12.49 19.54
C THR A 110 20.20 12.05 18.24
N ALA A 111 18.92 12.39 18.04
CA ALA A 111 18.21 12.06 16.81
C ALA A 111 19.22 12.43 15.74
N LYS A 112 19.75 11.42 15.03
CA LYS A 112 20.91 11.59 14.15
C LYS A 112 20.60 12.83 13.34
N GLU A 113 21.25 13.96 13.65
CA GLU A 113 20.70 15.26 13.24
C GLU A 113 20.48 15.17 11.74
N GLU A 114 19.22 15.28 11.32
CA GLU A 114 18.87 14.81 9.99
C GLU A 114 19.70 15.63 8.98
N GLY A 115 20.30 14.93 8.03
CA GLY A 115 21.19 15.57 7.06
C GLY A 115 20.45 16.67 6.30
N ILE A 116 21.11 17.82 6.12
CA ILE A 116 20.56 18.94 5.37
C ILE A 116 20.46 18.55 3.89
N ARG A 117 19.34 18.95 3.28
CA ARG A 117 18.92 18.61 1.92
C ARG A 117 18.77 19.84 1.03
N LEU A 118 18.56 21.01 1.64
CA LEU A 118 18.41 22.31 0.98
C LEU A 118 19.07 23.40 1.85
N VAL A 119 19.82 24.30 1.21
CA VAL A 119 20.24 25.57 1.80
C VAL A 119 19.57 26.72 1.08
N ILE A 120 18.88 27.59 1.81
CA ILE A 120 18.26 28.81 1.31
C ILE A 120 19.18 29.97 1.69
N TRP A 121 19.57 30.76 0.69
CA TRP A 121 20.54 31.83 0.84
C TRP A 121 19.86 33.20 0.75
N ASP A 122 20.15 34.07 1.70
CA ASP A 122 20.16 35.50 1.41
C ASP A 122 21.39 35.88 0.57
N LEU A 123 21.36 37.07 -0.03
CA LEU A 123 22.38 37.55 -0.94
C LEU A 123 23.19 38.71 -0.35
N ASP A 124 22.57 39.85 -0.10
CA ASP A 124 23.24 41.04 0.45
C ASP A 124 23.81 40.74 1.84
N ASP A 125 25.07 41.13 2.06
CA ASP A 125 25.85 40.90 3.29
C ASP A 125 25.90 39.43 3.79
N THR A 126 25.47 38.48 2.96
CA THR A 126 25.41 37.05 3.25
C THR A 126 26.20 36.25 2.22
N PHE A 127 25.76 36.30 0.95
CA PHE A 127 26.42 35.60 -0.16
C PHE A 127 27.55 36.43 -0.76
N TRP A 128 27.38 37.75 -0.79
CA TRP A 128 28.37 38.74 -1.17
C TRP A 128 28.43 39.86 -0.13
N GLU A 129 29.53 40.62 -0.13
CA GLU A 129 29.64 41.82 0.71
C GLU A 129 28.99 43.02 0.00
N GLY A 130 28.18 43.78 0.74
CA GLY A 130 27.47 44.96 0.26
C GLY A 130 26.03 44.71 -0.16
N THR A 131 25.30 45.79 -0.37
CA THR A 131 23.89 45.80 -0.76
C THR A 131 23.74 46.18 -2.23
N LEU A 132 23.16 45.28 -3.05
CA LEU A 132 23.07 45.46 -4.51
C LEU A 132 22.33 46.74 -4.92
N SER A 133 21.30 47.16 -4.18
CA SER A 133 20.55 48.39 -4.46
C SER A 133 21.29 49.68 -4.07
N GLU A 134 22.33 49.59 -3.25
CA GLU A 134 23.04 50.75 -2.68
C GLU A 134 24.43 50.99 -3.29
N GLY A 135 25.00 50.05 -4.04
CA GLY A 135 26.29 50.27 -4.68
C GLY A 135 27.00 49.01 -5.19
N GLU A 136 28.33 49.05 -5.20
CA GLU A 136 29.16 47.92 -5.61
C GLU A 136 29.08 46.79 -4.58
N ILE A 137 28.95 45.56 -5.10
CA ILE A 137 28.99 44.34 -4.29
C ILE A 137 30.23 43.52 -4.62
N SER A 138 30.77 42.82 -3.61
CA SER A 138 31.92 41.94 -3.74
C SER A 138 31.53 40.47 -3.49
N PRO A 139 31.42 39.63 -4.54
CA PRO A 139 31.11 38.22 -4.38
C PRO A 139 32.16 37.48 -3.54
N ILE A 140 31.70 36.68 -2.58
CA ILE A 140 32.58 35.87 -1.74
C ILE A 140 32.82 34.53 -2.46
N GLN A 141 34.04 34.33 -3.00
CA GLN A 141 34.38 33.13 -3.79
C GLN A 141 34.12 31.81 -3.02
N ARG A 142 34.37 31.80 -1.71
CA ARG A 142 34.08 30.65 -0.84
C ARG A 142 32.62 30.22 -0.93
N ASN A 143 31.68 31.15 -0.98
CA ASN A 143 30.25 30.85 -1.00
C ASN A 143 29.83 30.19 -2.33
N ILE A 144 30.43 30.63 -3.44
CA ILE A 144 30.27 30.01 -4.76
C ILE A 144 30.74 28.55 -4.73
N ASP A 145 31.92 28.30 -4.16
CA ASP A 145 32.51 26.96 -4.08
C ASP A 145 31.68 26.04 -3.15
N ILE A 146 31.11 26.60 -2.08
CA ILE A 146 30.17 25.89 -1.20
C ILE A 146 28.94 25.44 -1.99
N VAL A 147 28.28 26.33 -2.73
CA VAL A 147 27.08 25.98 -3.52
C VAL A 147 27.36 24.83 -4.48
N LYS A 148 28.44 24.91 -5.26
CA LYS A 148 28.85 23.84 -6.20
C LYS A 148 29.18 22.53 -5.50
N THR A 149 29.85 22.62 -4.35
CA THR A 149 30.18 21.43 -3.54
C THR A 149 28.92 20.78 -2.96
N LEU A 150 27.98 21.57 -2.47
CA LEU A 150 26.70 21.07 -1.96
C LEU A 150 25.88 20.42 -3.09
N ASN A 151 25.79 21.04 -4.27
CA ASN A 151 25.12 20.45 -5.43
C ASN A 151 25.77 19.11 -5.81
N GLY A 152 27.11 19.02 -5.79
CA GLY A 152 27.86 17.77 -6.00
C GLY A 152 27.72 16.71 -4.90
N ARG A 153 27.15 17.08 -3.74
CA ARG A 153 26.77 16.19 -2.63
C ARG A 153 25.26 15.90 -2.63
N GLY A 154 24.54 16.32 -3.67
CA GLY A 154 23.09 16.19 -3.74
C GLY A 154 22.38 16.99 -2.65
N ILE A 155 22.91 18.13 -2.23
CA ILE A 155 22.27 19.12 -1.35
C ILE A 155 22.00 20.34 -2.22
N VAL A 156 20.73 20.67 -2.45
CA VAL A 156 20.37 21.74 -3.39
C VAL A 156 20.39 23.12 -2.73
N ASN A 157 20.44 24.17 -3.53
CA ASN A 157 20.53 25.56 -3.07
C ASN A 157 19.38 26.39 -3.64
N ALA A 158 18.78 27.27 -2.83
CA ALA A 158 17.73 28.20 -3.24
C ALA A 158 18.06 29.62 -2.76
N ILE A 159 17.33 30.62 -3.25
CA ILE A 159 17.53 32.03 -2.92
C ILE A 159 16.26 32.60 -2.28
N CYS A 160 16.42 33.33 -1.17
CA CYS A 160 15.39 34.17 -0.58
C CYS A 160 15.97 35.54 -0.22
N SER A 161 15.80 36.53 -1.10
CA SER A 161 16.42 37.85 -0.94
C SER A 161 15.43 39.00 -1.21
N ARG A 162 15.62 40.11 -0.51
CA ARG A 162 14.84 41.35 -0.71
C ARG A 162 15.52 42.23 -1.74
N ASN A 163 15.26 41.94 -3.00
CA ASN A 163 15.87 42.63 -4.13
C ASN A 163 14.92 42.68 -5.34
N THR A 164 15.36 43.37 -6.39
CA THR A 164 14.76 43.30 -7.73
C THR A 164 15.25 42.04 -8.45
N PHE A 165 14.31 41.24 -8.99
CA PHE A 165 14.60 39.94 -9.58
C PHE A 165 15.59 40.04 -10.75
N GLU A 166 15.36 40.99 -11.64
CA GLU A 166 16.14 41.19 -12.86
C GLU A 166 17.60 41.53 -12.56
N ASP A 167 17.84 42.38 -11.56
CA ASP A 167 19.18 42.82 -11.17
C ASP A 167 19.99 41.68 -10.56
N VAL A 168 19.38 40.94 -9.63
CA VAL A 168 20.00 39.75 -9.02
C VAL A 168 20.27 38.68 -10.06
N LYS A 169 19.30 38.40 -10.94
CA LYS A 169 19.45 37.40 -12.00
C LYS A 169 20.62 37.75 -12.91
N ALA A 170 20.66 38.98 -13.43
CA ALA A 170 21.75 39.44 -14.29
C ALA A 170 23.11 39.31 -13.59
N ARG A 171 23.17 39.61 -12.29
CA ARG A 171 24.40 39.50 -11.51
C ARG A 171 24.86 38.06 -11.31
N LEU A 172 23.96 37.15 -10.96
CA LEU A 172 24.28 35.73 -10.80
C LEU A 172 24.62 35.04 -12.12
N GLU A 173 24.03 35.50 -13.24
CA GLU A 173 24.41 35.08 -14.60
C GLU A 173 25.82 35.55 -14.95
N GLN A 174 26.21 36.79 -14.62
CA GLN A 174 27.60 37.27 -14.79
C GLN A 174 28.60 36.44 -13.99
N LEU A 175 28.21 35.94 -12.82
CA LEU A 175 29.03 35.06 -11.99
C LEU A 175 29.01 33.60 -12.45
N GLY A 176 28.14 33.23 -13.41
CA GLY A 176 28.02 31.88 -13.94
C GLY A 176 27.46 30.87 -12.93
N ILE A 177 26.61 31.33 -12.00
CA ILE A 177 26.06 30.50 -10.91
C ILE A 177 24.54 30.54 -10.83
N TRP A 178 23.85 31.26 -11.72
CA TRP A 178 22.38 31.33 -11.72
C TRP A 178 21.74 29.94 -11.74
N ASP A 179 22.22 29.05 -12.63
CA ASP A 179 21.70 27.70 -12.79
C ASP A 179 22.10 26.74 -11.64
N GLU A 180 22.91 27.18 -10.68
CA GLU A 180 23.24 26.41 -9.48
C GLU A 180 22.14 26.51 -8.40
N PHE A 181 21.17 27.40 -8.58
CA PHE A 181 20.06 27.62 -7.66
C PHE A 181 18.71 27.15 -8.25
N VAL A 182 17.78 26.82 -7.37
CA VAL A 182 16.39 26.48 -7.68
C VAL A 182 15.43 27.33 -6.86
N PHE A 183 14.22 27.54 -7.36
CA PHE A 183 13.15 28.27 -6.65
C PHE A 183 13.58 29.66 -6.13
N PRO A 184 14.18 30.54 -6.96
CA PRO A 184 14.53 31.88 -6.51
C PRO A 184 13.28 32.66 -6.06
N ARG A 185 13.31 33.19 -4.84
CA ARG A 185 12.36 34.16 -4.30
C ARG A 185 13.07 35.48 -4.04
N ILE A 186 13.06 36.31 -5.07
CA ILE A 186 13.67 37.64 -5.04
C ILE A 186 12.55 38.65 -5.16
N SER A 187 12.19 39.28 -4.04
CA SER A 187 11.13 40.28 -4.00
C SER A 187 11.21 41.11 -2.72
N TRP A 188 10.65 42.31 -2.73
CA TRP A 188 10.57 43.20 -1.57
C TRP A 188 9.60 42.75 -0.47
N GLY A 189 9.10 41.52 -0.52
CA GLY A 189 8.21 40.94 0.48
C GLY A 189 8.89 40.51 1.79
N PRO A 190 8.10 40.17 2.81
CA PRO A 190 8.59 39.54 4.04
C PRO A 190 9.26 38.18 3.75
N LYS A 191 10.36 37.84 4.44
CA LYS A 191 11.14 36.64 4.11
C LYS A 191 10.48 35.37 4.66
N GLY A 192 9.79 35.45 5.80
CA GLY A 192 9.08 34.31 6.38
C GLY A 192 8.12 33.60 5.40
N PRO A 193 7.15 34.30 4.79
CA PRO A 193 6.26 33.72 3.79
C PRO A 193 6.98 33.20 2.54
N LEU A 194 8.06 33.85 2.10
CA LEU A 194 8.84 33.42 0.92
C LEU A 194 9.60 32.13 1.20
N VAL A 195 10.24 32.01 2.37
CA VAL A 195 10.90 30.77 2.82
C VAL A 195 9.88 29.65 2.94
N LYS A 196 8.71 29.92 3.52
CA LYS A 196 7.61 28.94 3.61
C LYS A 196 7.19 28.46 2.22
N ASP A 197 7.00 29.36 1.26
CA ASP A 197 6.63 29.01 -0.12
C ASP A 197 7.70 28.15 -0.82
N ILE A 198 9.00 28.42 -0.61
CA ILE A 198 10.08 27.56 -1.12
C ILE A 198 9.96 26.15 -0.56
N ILE A 199 9.79 26.01 0.76
CA ILE A 199 9.73 24.72 1.45
C ILE A 199 8.49 23.92 1.02
N GLU A 200 7.34 24.58 0.87
CA GLU A 200 6.10 23.95 0.39
C GLU A 200 6.25 23.46 -1.05
N LYS A 201 6.83 24.26 -1.95
CA LYS A 201 7.00 23.89 -3.37
C LYS A 201 8.06 22.83 -3.59
N ILE A 202 9.12 22.82 -2.80
CA ILE A 202 10.20 21.83 -2.87
C ILE A 202 9.83 20.51 -2.18
N GLN A 203 8.76 20.51 -1.37
CA GLN A 203 8.22 19.36 -0.64
C GLN A 203 9.27 18.65 0.23
N LEU A 204 10.12 19.43 0.89
CA LEU A 204 11.09 18.92 1.87
C LEU A 204 10.60 19.16 3.30
N ARG A 205 11.04 18.28 4.19
CA ARG A 205 10.84 18.44 5.64
C ARG A 205 11.62 19.66 6.15
N PRO A 206 11.00 20.59 6.89
CA PRO A 206 11.69 21.76 7.42
C PRO A 206 12.99 21.47 8.19
N GLU A 207 13.04 20.36 8.94
CA GLU A 207 14.19 19.91 9.72
C GLU A 207 15.42 19.58 8.85
N THR A 208 15.21 19.37 7.55
CA THR A 208 16.24 19.09 6.55
C THR A 208 16.61 20.33 5.71
N VAL A 209 16.06 21.50 6.04
CA VAL A 209 16.31 22.77 5.34
C VAL A 209 17.06 23.72 6.27
N MET A 210 18.06 24.42 5.73
CA MET A 210 18.75 25.51 6.43
C MET A 210 18.53 26.83 5.69
N PHE A 211 18.23 27.90 6.43
CA PHE A 211 18.19 29.27 5.93
C PHE A 211 19.34 30.10 6.51
N VAL A 212 20.10 30.77 5.64
CA VAL A 212 21.25 31.60 6.01
C VAL A 212 20.95 33.06 5.63
N ASP A 213 21.06 33.96 6.61
CA ASP A 213 20.76 35.39 6.52
C ASP A 213 21.59 36.12 7.57
N ASP A 214 22.14 37.29 7.24
CA ASP A 214 22.87 38.15 8.18
C ASP A 214 21.92 38.79 9.21
N ASN A 215 20.65 38.97 8.87
CA ASN A 215 19.71 39.68 9.69
C ASN A 215 18.91 38.73 10.60
N VAL A 216 19.23 38.76 11.90
CA VAL A 216 18.56 37.99 12.95
C VAL A 216 17.03 38.16 12.95
N THR A 217 16.51 39.31 12.53
CA THR A 217 15.05 39.52 12.43
C THR A 217 14.43 38.65 11.34
N ASN A 218 15.09 38.51 10.18
CA ASN A 218 14.64 37.63 9.10
C ASN A 218 14.72 36.16 9.53
N LEU A 219 15.78 35.75 10.25
CA LEU A 219 15.91 34.39 10.78
C LEU A 219 14.77 34.06 11.76
N ASN A 220 14.43 34.97 12.66
CA ASN A 220 13.33 34.82 13.62
C ASN A 220 11.96 34.80 12.92
N GLU A 221 11.76 35.65 11.90
CA GLU A 221 10.56 35.64 11.07
C GLU A 221 10.40 34.29 10.36
N ALA A 222 11.45 33.77 9.72
CA ALA A 222 11.43 32.47 9.05
C ALA A 222 11.07 31.33 10.02
N LYS A 223 11.65 31.32 11.23
CA LYS A 223 11.29 30.37 12.30
C LYS A 223 9.85 30.52 12.78
N HIS A 224 9.30 31.73 12.81
CA HIS A 224 7.90 31.92 13.20
C HIS A 224 6.95 31.26 12.18
N PHE A 225 7.21 31.41 10.89
CA PHE A 225 6.40 30.79 9.82
C PHE A 225 6.67 29.29 9.67
N VAL A 226 7.89 28.84 9.99
CA VAL A 226 8.34 27.45 9.86
C VAL A 226 9.14 27.06 11.13
N PRO A 227 8.47 26.64 12.22
CA PRO A 227 9.12 26.41 13.53
C PRO A 227 10.28 25.42 13.54
N GLU A 228 10.22 24.41 12.66
CA GLU A 228 11.19 23.31 12.55
C GLU A 228 12.40 23.64 11.64
N LEU A 229 12.45 24.86 11.09
CA LEU A 229 13.50 25.30 10.18
C LEU A 229 14.85 25.50 10.91
N ASN A 230 15.93 24.99 10.32
CA ASN A 230 17.27 25.35 10.75
C ASN A 230 17.62 26.74 10.21
N VAL A 231 18.14 27.62 11.06
CA VAL A 231 18.57 28.96 10.66
C VAL A 231 19.96 29.24 11.21
N ALA A 232 20.76 30.00 10.47
CA ALA A 232 22.12 30.35 10.86
C ALA A 232 22.52 31.72 10.29
N GLU A 233 23.42 32.41 10.97
CA GLU A 233 24.10 33.59 10.46
C GLU A 233 25.27 33.15 9.53
N PRO A 234 25.86 34.07 8.72
CA PRO A 234 26.88 33.71 7.73
C PRO A 234 28.19 33.12 8.31
N ASP A 235 28.43 33.23 9.61
CA ASP A 235 29.60 32.66 10.30
C ASP A 235 29.65 31.13 10.22
N VAL A 236 28.50 30.46 10.11
CA VAL A 236 28.44 29.01 9.92
C VAL A 236 29.12 28.53 8.63
N LEU A 237 29.21 29.41 7.62
CA LEU A 237 29.69 29.07 6.28
C LEU A 237 31.17 28.67 6.27
N GLU A 238 31.94 29.08 7.27
CA GLU A 238 33.38 28.75 7.36
C GLU A 238 33.64 27.26 7.62
N SER A 239 32.71 26.59 8.31
CA SER A 239 32.81 25.18 8.70
C SER A 239 31.68 24.30 8.15
N LEU A 240 30.82 24.87 7.30
CA LEU A 240 29.61 24.23 6.79
C LEU A 240 29.91 22.88 6.11
N LEU A 241 30.94 22.84 5.26
CA LEU A 241 31.28 21.65 4.48
C LEU A 241 31.89 20.50 5.31
N ASP A 242 32.42 20.82 6.50
CA ASP A 242 32.98 19.86 7.45
C ASP A 242 31.93 19.29 8.40
N ASN A 243 30.77 19.97 8.51
CA ASN A 243 29.67 19.51 9.34
C ASN A 243 29.07 18.21 8.78
N PRO A 244 28.96 17.12 9.58
CA PRO A 244 28.42 15.84 9.14
C PRO A 244 27.03 15.91 8.51
N ARG A 245 26.20 16.91 8.87
CA ARG A 245 24.86 17.12 8.28
C ARG A 245 24.91 17.53 6.82
N PHE A 246 26.01 18.08 6.34
CA PHE A 246 26.23 18.55 4.96
C PHE A 246 27.07 17.57 4.12
N LYS A 247 27.27 16.33 4.62
CA LYS A 247 28.03 15.31 3.89
C LYS A 247 27.34 14.86 2.60
N GLY A 248 26.01 14.74 2.62
CA GLY A 248 25.21 14.31 1.47
C GLY A 248 25.60 12.95 0.89
N LYS A 249 25.14 12.65 -0.33
CA LYS A 249 25.58 11.50 -1.13
C LYS A 249 26.28 12.04 -2.39
N PRO A 250 27.35 11.42 -2.90
CA PRO A 250 27.98 11.87 -4.14
C PRO A 250 26.97 11.97 -5.29
N ASP A 251 26.90 13.14 -5.93
CA ASP A 251 26.03 13.46 -7.07
C ASP A 251 26.80 14.31 -8.09
N PRO A 252 27.87 13.77 -8.72
CA PRO A 252 28.75 14.55 -9.59
C PRO A 252 28.04 15.11 -10.84
N GLU A 253 26.92 14.52 -11.24
CA GLU A 253 26.12 14.93 -12.40
C GLU A 253 25.00 15.93 -12.05
N TYR A 254 24.95 16.37 -10.78
CA TYR A 254 23.95 17.30 -10.23
C TYR A 254 22.51 16.82 -10.53
N SER A 255 22.28 15.51 -10.45
CA SER A 255 20.99 14.89 -10.78
C SER A 255 19.87 15.42 -9.89
N ARG A 256 20.15 15.70 -8.62
CA ARG A 256 19.16 16.26 -7.69
C ARG A 256 18.80 17.70 -8.02
N LEU A 257 19.78 18.52 -8.41
CA LEU A 257 19.57 19.90 -8.84
C LEU A 257 18.67 19.93 -10.08
N LYS A 258 19.04 19.17 -11.12
CA LYS A 258 18.26 19.03 -12.36
C LYS A 258 16.80 18.64 -12.08
N ARG A 259 16.57 17.70 -11.16
CA ARG A 259 15.22 17.30 -10.74
C ARG A 259 14.42 18.45 -10.13
N TYR A 260 15.03 19.29 -9.31
CA TYR A 260 14.33 20.44 -8.71
C TYR A 260 14.13 21.60 -9.70
N GLN A 261 15.03 21.77 -10.67
CA GLN A 261 14.81 22.70 -11.79
C GLN A 261 13.58 22.29 -12.62
N VAL A 262 13.44 20.98 -12.87
CA VAL A 262 12.24 20.43 -13.53
C VAL A 262 10.99 20.70 -12.69
N LEU A 263 11.04 20.47 -11.37
CA LEU A 263 9.92 20.77 -10.47
C LEU A 263 9.55 22.26 -10.49
N GLU A 264 10.55 23.15 -10.54
CA GLU A 264 10.33 24.59 -10.64
C GLU A 264 9.64 24.96 -11.97
N SER A 265 10.06 24.38 -13.10
CA SER A 265 9.39 24.55 -14.40
C SER A 265 7.93 24.11 -14.31
N LYS A 266 7.68 22.94 -13.72
CA LYS A 266 6.34 22.38 -13.51
C LYS A 266 5.42 23.36 -12.76
N HIS A 267 5.93 24.00 -11.70
CA HIS A 267 5.20 25.03 -10.96
C HIS A 267 4.91 26.28 -11.80
N LYS A 268 5.83 26.69 -12.67
CA LYS A 268 5.63 27.83 -13.58
C LYS A 268 4.56 27.52 -14.62
N ASP A 269 4.60 26.33 -15.22
CA ASP A 269 3.62 25.88 -16.22
C ASP A 269 2.23 25.70 -15.60
N MET A 270 2.16 25.16 -14.38
CA MET A 270 0.91 25.10 -13.60
C MET A 270 0.34 26.49 -13.33
N ALA A 271 1.16 27.45 -12.91
CA ALA A 271 0.71 28.84 -12.70
C ALA A 271 0.18 29.48 -14.00
N ALA A 272 0.76 29.14 -15.16
CA ALA A 272 0.30 29.61 -16.47
C ALA A 272 -1.06 29.04 -16.89
N THR A 273 -1.52 27.94 -16.29
CA THR A 273 -2.87 27.38 -16.53
C THR A 273 -4.00 28.10 -15.79
N GLY A 274 -3.71 29.19 -15.08
CA GLY A 274 -4.73 29.97 -14.37
C GLY A 274 -5.26 29.27 -13.10
N GLY A 275 -4.55 28.26 -12.60
CA GLY A 275 -4.87 27.56 -11.35
C GLY A 275 -5.74 26.31 -11.52
N ASP A 276 -6.08 25.90 -12.75
CA ASP A 276 -6.76 24.63 -13.01
C ASP A 276 -5.74 23.48 -12.98
N ASN A 277 -5.57 22.89 -11.80
CA ASN A 277 -4.63 21.80 -11.58
C ASN A 277 -4.96 20.56 -12.42
N GLU A 278 -6.24 20.22 -12.62
CA GLU A 278 -6.60 19.03 -13.40
C GLU A 278 -6.34 19.24 -14.90
N ALA A 279 -6.63 20.43 -15.44
CA ALA A 279 -6.29 20.74 -16.83
C ALA A 279 -4.76 20.70 -17.07
N PHE A 280 -3.97 21.08 -16.07
CA PHE A 280 -2.52 20.92 -16.10
C PHE A 280 -2.09 19.44 -16.09
N LEU A 281 -2.68 18.63 -15.21
CA LEU A 281 -2.37 17.19 -15.12
C LEU A 281 -2.74 16.44 -16.40
N ARG A 282 -3.91 16.73 -17.01
CA ARG A 282 -4.32 16.20 -18.33
C ARG A 282 -3.32 16.52 -19.45
N LYS A 283 -2.64 17.66 -19.39
CA LYS A 283 -1.61 18.06 -20.36
C LYS A 283 -0.21 17.51 -20.04
N SER A 284 -0.02 16.97 -18.84
CA SER A 284 1.30 16.55 -18.36
C SER A 284 1.74 15.18 -18.88
N ASP A 285 0.90 14.46 -19.65
CA ASP A 285 1.19 13.10 -20.17
C ASP A 285 1.74 12.16 -19.09
N ILE A 286 1.01 12.05 -17.98
CA ILE A 286 1.40 11.20 -16.86
C ILE A 286 1.23 9.75 -17.29
N ARG A 287 2.34 9.01 -17.24
CA ARG A 287 2.45 7.62 -17.66
C ARG A 287 2.87 6.76 -16.48
N VAL A 288 2.18 5.64 -16.29
CA VAL A 288 2.50 4.65 -15.24
C VAL A 288 2.73 3.28 -15.86
N SER A 289 3.65 2.51 -15.30
CA SER A 289 3.85 1.11 -15.66
C SER A 289 3.95 0.26 -14.40
N PHE A 290 3.32 -0.91 -14.41
CA PHE A 290 3.29 -1.87 -13.31
C PHE A 290 4.30 -2.98 -13.56
N HIS A 291 4.98 -3.41 -12.50
CA HIS A 291 6.05 -4.40 -12.58
C HIS A 291 5.95 -5.37 -11.40
N SER A 292 6.31 -6.63 -11.65
CA SER A 292 6.20 -7.72 -10.66
C SER A 292 7.55 -8.39 -10.33
N ASP A 293 8.65 -7.95 -10.94
CA ASP A 293 10.00 -8.46 -10.74
C ASP A 293 10.68 -7.86 -9.49
N ILE A 294 10.00 -7.96 -8.34
CA ILE A 294 10.37 -7.31 -7.07
C ILE A 294 11.82 -7.59 -6.68
N GLU A 295 12.28 -8.84 -6.84
CA GLU A 295 13.62 -9.26 -6.43
C GLU A 295 14.74 -8.48 -7.13
N ALA A 296 14.56 -8.12 -8.41
CA ALA A 296 15.53 -7.36 -9.18
C ALA A 296 15.70 -5.92 -8.66
N GLU A 297 14.63 -5.35 -8.11
CA GLU A 297 14.56 -3.98 -7.62
C GLU A 297 14.45 -3.89 -6.09
N PHE A 298 14.66 -5.01 -5.39
CA PHE A 298 14.44 -5.13 -3.95
C PHE A 298 15.16 -4.05 -3.13
N PRO A 299 16.43 -3.69 -3.39
CA PRO A 299 17.09 -2.62 -2.64
C PRO A 299 16.40 -1.25 -2.79
N ARG A 300 15.86 -0.94 -3.97
CA ARG A 300 15.14 0.32 -4.20
C ARG A 300 13.76 0.31 -3.54
N ILE A 301 13.07 -0.83 -3.61
CA ILE A 301 11.76 -1.03 -2.99
C ILE A 301 11.90 -0.97 -1.46
N HIS A 302 12.90 -1.63 -0.89
CA HIS A 302 13.23 -1.54 0.54
C HIS A 302 13.48 -0.10 1.00
N ASP A 303 14.30 0.65 0.25
CA ASP A 303 14.54 2.07 0.50
C ASP A 303 13.21 2.88 0.45
N LEU A 304 12.32 2.57 -0.50
CA LEU A 304 11.02 3.22 -0.65
C LEU A 304 10.08 2.87 0.53
N VAL A 305 9.99 1.59 0.89
CA VAL A 305 9.20 1.08 2.02
C VAL A 305 9.65 1.71 3.32
N ASN A 306 10.93 1.99 3.52
CA ASN A 306 11.42 2.53 4.79
C ASN A 306 11.47 4.07 4.85
N ARG A 307 11.65 4.76 3.71
CA ARG A 307 11.80 6.24 3.71
C ARG A 307 10.51 7.01 3.45
N THR A 308 9.48 6.37 2.91
CA THR A 308 8.24 7.05 2.52
C THR A 308 7.36 7.34 3.72
N ASN A 309 7.21 8.60 4.16
CA ASN A 309 6.38 8.92 5.32
C ASN A 309 4.97 9.37 4.95
N GLN A 310 4.82 10.47 4.20
CA GLN A 310 3.51 11.10 3.98
C GLN A 310 2.57 10.24 3.13
N LEU A 311 3.11 9.49 2.18
CA LEU A 311 2.34 8.64 1.27
C LEU A 311 2.59 7.15 1.51
N ASN A 312 2.98 6.75 2.73
CA ASN A 312 2.82 5.35 3.15
C ASN A 312 1.50 5.27 3.92
N PHE A 313 0.53 4.57 3.38
CA PHE A 313 -0.81 4.48 3.94
C PHE A 313 -0.89 3.47 5.09
N THR A 314 -0.22 2.33 4.98
CA THR A 314 -0.25 1.27 6.00
C THR A 314 0.77 1.49 7.11
N LYS A 315 1.79 2.33 6.88
CA LYS A 315 2.97 2.55 7.73
C LYS A 315 3.73 1.26 8.08
N ASN A 316 3.44 0.16 7.40
CA ASN A 316 4.18 -1.08 7.56
C ASN A 316 5.59 -0.88 7.00
N ARG A 317 6.60 -1.23 7.80
CA ARG A 317 8.02 -1.07 7.50
C ARG A 317 8.70 -2.41 7.56
N TRP A 318 9.73 -2.58 6.74
CA TRP A 318 10.61 -3.73 6.82
C TRP A 318 11.80 -3.45 7.75
N PRO A 319 12.47 -4.49 8.26
CA PRO A 319 13.75 -4.36 8.94
C PRO A 319 14.74 -3.52 8.13
N GLU A 320 15.64 -2.80 8.81
CA GLU A 320 16.69 -2.02 8.14
C GLU A 320 17.74 -2.92 7.46
N ASP A 321 17.96 -4.13 8.00
CA ASP A 321 18.77 -5.14 7.32
C ASP A 321 18.02 -5.67 6.09
N ILE A 322 18.69 -5.59 4.93
CA ILE A 322 18.06 -5.90 3.65
C ILE A 322 17.75 -7.39 3.47
N GLU A 323 18.55 -8.28 4.07
CA GLU A 323 18.35 -9.72 3.94
C GLU A 323 17.27 -10.22 4.90
N GLU A 324 17.18 -9.64 6.10
CA GLU A 324 16.05 -9.84 7.01
C GLU A 324 14.74 -9.32 6.38
N ALA A 325 14.79 -8.16 5.73
CA ALA A 325 13.66 -7.63 4.98
C ALA A 325 13.24 -8.55 3.82
N ARG A 326 14.21 -9.14 3.09
CA ARG A 326 13.93 -10.08 2.01
C ARG A 326 13.29 -11.37 2.51
N LEU A 327 13.69 -11.86 3.69
CA LEU A 327 13.04 -12.99 4.33
C LEU A 327 11.58 -12.65 4.69
N ARG A 328 11.36 -11.52 5.36
CA ARG A 328 10.01 -11.06 5.72
C ARG A 328 9.14 -10.84 4.48
N PHE A 329 9.69 -10.27 3.41
CA PHE A 329 8.96 -10.11 2.15
C PHE A 329 8.50 -11.45 1.57
N ARG A 330 9.37 -12.47 1.57
CA ARG A 330 9.00 -13.82 1.09
C ARG A 330 7.90 -14.43 1.93
N GLU A 331 8.03 -14.37 3.26
CA GLU A 331 6.94 -14.76 4.18
C GLU A 331 5.66 -13.98 3.88
N GLU A 332 5.79 -12.70 3.53
CA GLU A 332 4.65 -11.85 3.26
C GLU A 332 3.91 -12.24 1.96
N VAL A 333 4.64 -12.68 0.94
CA VAL A 333 4.12 -13.12 -0.36
C VAL A 333 3.60 -14.55 -0.34
N GLU A 334 4.24 -15.43 0.43
CA GLU A 334 3.89 -16.86 0.51
C GLU A 334 2.74 -17.14 1.50
N ALA A 335 2.32 -16.14 2.27
CA ALA A 335 1.29 -16.29 3.31
C ALA A 335 -0.09 -16.72 2.75
N ASP A 336 -0.48 -16.20 1.59
CA ASP A 336 -1.74 -16.51 0.94
C ASP A 336 -1.52 -16.66 -0.58
N PHE A 337 -2.17 -17.66 -1.19
CA PHE A 337 -2.07 -17.93 -2.63
C PHE A 337 -2.50 -16.73 -3.49
N ASP A 338 -3.44 -15.92 -3.03
CA ASP A 338 -4.04 -14.81 -3.77
C ASP A 338 -3.30 -13.48 -3.62
N THR A 339 -2.14 -13.48 -2.95
CA THR A 339 -1.38 -12.26 -2.69
C THR A 339 -1.11 -11.50 -3.99
N ASP A 340 -1.44 -10.22 -4.06
CA ASP A 340 -1.11 -9.35 -5.19
C ASP A 340 0.06 -8.47 -4.79
N VAL A 341 1.08 -8.36 -5.65
CA VAL A 341 2.30 -7.61 -5.33
C VAL A 341 2.92 -7.05 -6.60
N GLY A 342 3.31 -5.78 -6.52
CA GLY A 342 3.92 -5.07 -7.61
C GLY A 342 4.55 -3.75 -7.17
N TYR A 343 5.33 -3.17 -8.08
CA TYR A 343 5.80 -1.79 -7.97
C TYR A 343 5.39 -0.98 -9.18
N VAL A 344 5.31 0.34 -8.99
CA VAL A 344 4.85 1.28 -10.01
C VAL A 344 5.99 2.21 -10.35
N LYS A 345 6.32 2.30 -11.65
CA LYS A 345 7.17 3.37 -12.18
C LYS A 345 6.30 4.46 -12.79
N VAL A 346 6.76 5.71 -12.68
CA VAL A 346 6.01 6.88 -13.15
C VAL A 346 6.90 7.78 -13.99
N ALA A 347 6.36 8.30 -15.09
CA ALA A 347 6.95 9.37 -15.88
C ALA A 347 5.87 10.38 -16.25
N ASP A 348 6.28 11.59 -16.62
CA ASP A 348 5.41 12.59 -17.24
C ASP A 348 6.13 13.28 -18.41
N ALA A 349 5.57 14.37 -18.94
CA ALA A 349 6.17 15.16 -20.01
C ALA A 349 7.49 15.83 -19.59
N TYR A 350 7.77 15.93 -18.29
CA TYR A 350 8.94 16.59 -17.74
C TYR A 350 10.08 15.62 -17.40
N GLY A 351 9.78 14.33 -17.27
CA GLY A 351 10.81 13.31 -17.12
C GLY A 351 10.33 12.03 -16.44
N ASN A 352 11.29 11.18 -16.12
CA ASN A 352 11.07 9.88 -15.50
C ASN A 352 11.37 9.95 -13.99
N TYR A 353 10.43 9.49 -13.17
CA TYR A 353 10.54 9.46 -11.71
C TYR A 353 11.04 8.10 -11.18
N GLY A 354 11.19 7.09 -12.02
CA GLY A 354 11.57 5.73 -11.65
C GLY A 354 10.53 5.08 -10.74
N ILE A 355 10.96 4.17 -9.87
CA ILE A 355 10.07 3.47 -8.93
C ILE A 355 9.48 4.46 -7.93
N CYS A 356 8.16 4.63 -7.99
CA CYS A 356 7.42 5.56 -7.17
C CYS A 356 6.27 4.94 -6.41
N GLY A 357 5.90 3.68 -6.65
CA GLY A 357 4.89 2.99 -5.84
C GLY A 357 5.32 1.58 -5.51
N PHE A 358 4.87 1.07 -4.37
CA PHE A 358 4.93 -0.35 -4.01
C PHE A 358 3.61 -0.74 -3.35
N TYR A 359 3.10 -1.90 -3.73
CA TYR A 359 1.91 -2.47 -3.12
C TYR A 359 2.06 -3.97 -2.89
N LEU A 360 1.44 -4.42 -1.82
CA LEU A 360 1.21 -5.83 -1.51
C LEU A 360 -0.16 -5.93 -0.84
N SER A 361 -1.09 -6.67 -1.42
CA SER A 361 -2.39 -6.97 -0.83
C SER A 361 -2.62 -8.47 -0.69
N ARG A 362 -3.42 -8.83 0.31
CA ARG A 362 -3.92 -10.19 0.53
C ARG A 362 -5.42 -10.12 0.64
N LYS A 363 -6.12 -11.01 -0.06
CA LYS A 363 -7.59 -10.96 -0.13
C LYS A 363 -8.03 -9.54 -0.50
N ASP A 364 -8.86 -8.94 0.34
CA ASP A 364 -9.43 -7.62 0.15
C ASP A 364 -8.68 -6.49 0.88
N GLU A 365 -7.46 -6.73 1.40
CA GLU A 365 -6.71 -5.73 2.19
C GLU A 365 -5.26 -5.53 1.74
N PHE A 366 -4.81 -4.27 1.69
CA PHE A 366 -3.40 -3.92 1.48
C PHE A 366 -2.57 -4.03 2.77
N LEU A 367 -1.52 -4.85 2.71
CA LEU A 367 -0.45 -4.89 3.73
C LEU A 367 0.59 -3.77 3.52
N HIS A 368 0.93 -3.52 2.26
CA HIS A 368 1.75 -2.39 1.84
C HIS A 368 1.00 -1.61 0.77
N PHE A 369 0.87 -0.31 0.97
CA PHE A 369 0.36 0.60 -0.05
C PHE A 369 1.05 1.95 0.14
N LEU A 370 2.04 2.25 -0.69
CA LEU A 370 2.89 3.42 -0.49
C LEU A 370 3.45 3.99 -1.79
N PHE A 371 3.61 5.32 -1.79
CA PHE A 371 4.09 6.07 -2.95
C PHE A 371 5.16 7.10 -2.59
N SER A 372 6.09 7.36 -3.48
CA SER A 372 7.11 8.39 -3.33
C SER A 372 6.45 9.77 -3.30
N CYS A 373 6.97 10.69 -2.47
CA CYS A 373 6.54 12.10 -2.53
C CYS A 373 6.76 12.77 -3.90
N ARG A 374 7.58 12.17 -4.77
CA ARG A 374 7.79 12.65 -6.15
C ARG A 374 6.53 12.65 -7.00
N THR A 375 5.55 11.80 -6.67
CA THR A 375 4.27 11.72 -7.39
C THR A 375 3.12 12.36 -6.61
N MET A 376 3.43 13.08 -5.53
CA MET A 376 2.44 13.75 -4.70
C MET A 376 1.63 14.75 -5.55
N ASN A 377 0.31 14.76 -5.36
CA ASN A 377 -0.64 15.60 -6.08
C ASN A 377 -0.76 15.30 -7.60
N MET A 378 -0.21 14.18 -8.07
CA MET A 378 -0.36 13.76 -9.47
C MET A 378 -1.57 12.83 -9.70
N GLY A 379 -2.22 12.34 -8.63
CA GLY A 379 -3.32 11.38 -8.74
C GLY A 379 -2.86 9.91 -8.84
N VAL A 380 -1.56 9.62 -8.70
CA VAL A 380 -1.01 8.28 -8.96
C VAL A 380 -1.55 7.26 -7.96
N GLU A 381 -1.59 7.61 -6.67
CA GLU A 381 -2.06 6.70 -5.63
C GLU A 381 -3.57 6.39 -5.76
N GLN A 382 -4.38 7.37 -6.14
CA GLN A 382 -5.81 7.21 -6.39
C GLN A 382 -6.05 6.35 -7.63
N PHE A 383 -5.30 6.60 -8.71
CA PHE A 383 -5.38 5.83 -9.95
C PHE A 383 -5.02 4.36 -9.69
N VAL A 384 -3.88 4.11 -9.03
CA VAL A 384 -3.41 2.75 -8.73
C VAL A 384 -4.36 2.03 -7.78
N TRP A 385 -4.89 2.69 -6.76
CA TRP A 385 -5.86 2.08 -5.84
C TRP A 385 -7.12 1.58 -6.57
N ARG A 386 -7.71 2.42 -7.43
CA ARG A 386 -8.86 2.02 -8.26
C ARG A 386 -8.52 0.91 -9.23
N ARG A 387 -7.36 1.01 -9.89
CA ARG A 387 -6.85 0.00 -10.82
C ARG A 387 -6.70 -1.38 -10.17
N LEU A 388 -6.27 -1.40 -8.92
CA LEU A 388 -6.08 -2.59 -8.12
C LEU A 388 -7.37 -3.03 -7.39
N GLY A 389 -8.53 -2.53 -7.81
CA GLY A 389 -9.85 -3.00 -7.37
C GLY A 389 -10.33 -2.43 -6.03
N GLU A 390 -9.83 -1.25 -5.64
CA GLU A 390 -10.34 -0.49 -4.47
C GLU A 390 -10.32 -1.27 -3.15
N ARG A 391 -9.39 -2.22 -3.01
CA ARG A 391 -9.22 -3.04 -1.80
C ARG A 391 -9.02 -2.15 -0.57
N HIS A 392 -9.43 -2.66 0.60
CA HIS A 392 -9.31 -1.96 1.87
C HIS A 392 -7.85 -1.58 2.14
N VAL A 393 -7.63 -0.31 2.51
CA VAL A 393 -6.31 0.18 2.93
C VAL A 393 -6.41 0.51 4.42
N PRO A 394 -5.73 -0.23 5.30
CA PRO A 394 -5.74 0.04 6.74
C PRO A 394 -4.88 1.28 7.03
N ILE A 395 -5.44 2.48 6.80
CA ILE A 395 -4.72 3.75 6.93
C ILE A 395 -4.25 3.94 8.39
N GLN A 396 -2.93 4.09 8.56
CA GLN A 396 -2.30 4.31 9.86
C GLN A 396 -1.76 5.74 9.97
N GLY A 397 -2.25 6.49 10.97
CA GLY A 397 -1.79 7.85 11.25
C GLY A 397 -2.11 8.87 10.14
N LYS A 398 -1.36 9.97 10.10
CA LYS A 398 -1.57 11.03 9.10
C LYS A 398 -0.95 10.63 7.75
N VAL A 399 -1.76 10.72 6.69
CA VAL A 399 -1.36 10.51 5.29
C VAL A 399 -1.57 11.79 4.48
N GLY A 400 -0.82 11.92 3.38
CA GLY A 400 -0.72 13.13 2.57
C GLY A 400 -1.87 13.34 1.58
N SER A 401 -2.69 12.31 1.32
CA SER A 401 -3.82 12.38 0.40
C SER A 401 -4.94 11.42 0.81
N LYS A 402 -6.13 11.64 0.25
CA LYS A 402 -7.28 10.71 0.32
C LYS A 402 -7.30 9.86 -0.95
N LEU A 403 -7.77 8.63 -0.87
CA LEU A 403 -7.76 7.71 -2.02
C LEU A 403 -8.98 7.87 -2.92
N GLU A 404 -10.09 8.31 -2.34
CA GLU A 404 -11.39 8.44 -3.00
C GLU A 404 -11.48 9.67 -3.92
N ASP A 405 -10.58 10.64 -3.78
CA ASP A 405 -10.60 11.92 -4.50
C ASP A 405 -9.17 12.40 -4.81
N PRO A 406 -8.87 12.85 -6.05
CA PRO A 406 -9.77 12.98 -7.20
C PRO A 406 -10.07 11.67 -7.92
N ILE A 407 -11.07 11.69 -8.80
CA ILE A 407 -11.21 10.70 -9.87
C ILE A 407 -10.19 11.06 -10.96
N VAL A 408 -9.34 10.10 -11.32
CA VAL A 408 -8.16 10.35 -12.16
C VAL A 408 -8.41 9.83 -13.56
N ASP A 409 -8.54 10.73 -14.53
CA ASP A 409 -8.75 10.45 -15.95
C ASP A 409 -7.54 10.81 -16.84
N TRP A 410 -6.46 11.32 -16.24
CA TRP A 410 -5.29 11.88 -16.94
C TRP A 410 -4.04 11.00 -16.91
N ILE A 411 -4.14 9.79 -16.36
CA ILE A 411 -3.01 8.86 -16.26
C ILE A 411 -3.15 7.77 -17.30
N ASN A 412 -2.11 7.60 -18.12
CA ASN A 412 -2.01 6.55 -19.13
C ASN A 412 -1.18 5.38 -18.59
N VAL A 413 -1.67 4.16 -18.77
CA VAL A 413 -0.87 2.96 -18.52
C VAL A 413 -0.02 2.65 -19.74
N VAL A 414 1.29 2.43 -19.54
CA VAL A 414 2.21 1.98 -20.57
C VAL A 414 2.92 0.71 -20.13
N GLU A 415 3.41 -0.08 -21.08
CA GLU A 415 4.18 -1.30 -20.81
C GLU A 415 5.42 -1.02 -19.93
N ASP A 416 6.21 -0.02 -20.30
CA ASP A 416 7.38 0.41 -19.54
C ASP A 416 7.65 1.91 -19.76
N VAL A 417 7.57 2.70 -18.68
CA VAL A 417 7.84 4.15 -18.74
C VAL A 417 9.27 4.47 -19.15
N ASP A 418 10.22 3.54 -18.97
CA ASP A 418 11.62 3.73 -19.37
C ASP A 418 11.80 3.63 -20.90
N LYS A 419 10.86 2.97 -21.60
CA LYS A 419 10.93 2.72 -23.05
C LYS A 419 9.89 3.50 -23.85
N ALA A 420 8.80 3.94 -23.21
CA ALA A 420 7.70 4.61 -23.88
C ALA A 420 8.14 5.99 -24.44
N THR A 421 8.11 6.14 -25.77
CA THR A 421 8.35 7.40 -26.48
C THR A 421 7.05 7.91 -27.09
N GLY A 422 6.33 8.78 -26.39
CA GLY A 422 5.29 9.71 -26.88
C GLY A 422 4.14 9.21 -27.80
N ASN A 423 4.07 7.93 -28.18
CA ASN A 423 3.10 7.38 -29.12
C ASN A 423 2.60 6.03 -28.62
N THR A 424 1.50 6.05 -27.88
CA THR A 424 0.91 4.94 -27.11
C THR A 424 -0.22 4.20 -27.83
N SER A 425 -0.29 4.24 -29.17
CA SER A 425 -1.46 3.73 -29.93
C SER A 425 -1.92 2.29 -29.61
N ASN A 426 -1.02 1.39 -29.21
CA ASN A 426 -1.38 0.04 -28.77
C ASN A 426 -1.72 -0.07 -27.27
N ASN A 427 -1.05 0.71 -26.41
CA ASN A 427 -1.33 0.72 -24.97
C ASN A 427 -2.69 1.35 -24.67
N ASP A 428 -3.08 2.39 -25.43
CA ASP A 428 -4.38 3.03 -25.32
C ASP A 428 -5.52 2.10 -25.79
N LYS A 429 -5.24 1.15 -26.68
CA LYS A 429 -6.23 0.13 -27.07
C LYS A 429 -6.46 -0.86 -25.94
N LEU A 430 -5.39 -1.35 -25.30
CA LEU A 430 -5.46 -2.32 -24.21
C LEU A 430 -6.12 -1.75 -22.95
N SER A 431 -5.74 -0.55 -22.51
CA SER A 431 -6.28 0.07 -21.30
C SER A 431 -7.79 0.31 -21.34
N ASN A 432 -8.35 0.44 -22.55
CA ASN A 432 -9.79 0.62 -22.77
C ASN A 432 -10.57 -0.70 -22.86
N LEU A 433 -9.90 -1.86 -22.91
CA LEU A 433 -10.58 -3.15 -22.95
C LEU A 433 -11.02 -3.60 -21.57
N THR A 434 -12.20 -4.21 -21.53
CA THR A 434 -12.71 -4.94 -20.37
C THR A 434 -12.67 -6.44 -20.64
N ILE A 435 -11.94 -7.19 -19.80
CA ILE A 435 -11.85 -8.65 -19.86
C ILE A 435 -12.68 -9.26 -18.73
N CYS A 436 -13.63 -10.12 -19.06
CA CYS A 436 -14.29 -10.98 -18.08
C CYS A 436 -13.50 -12.28 -17.92
N LEU A 437 -12.97 -12.54 -16.73
CA LEU A 437 -12.41 -13.84 -16.36
C LEU A 437 -13.47 -14.65 -15.62
N ARG A 438 -13.80 -15.83 -16.15
CA ARG A 438 -14.78 -16.73 -15.53
C ARG A 438 -14.21 -18.13 -15.32
N GLY A 439 -14.25 -18.60 -14.07
CA GLY A 439 -13.72 -19.92 -13.71
C GLY A 439 -13.55 -20.11 -12.20
N ALA A 440 -12.58 -20.93 -11.81
CA ALA A 440 -12.24 -21.12 -10.39
C ALA A 440 -11.41 -19.95 -9.85
N CYS A 441 -11.22 -19.93 -8.52
CA CYS A 441 -10.40 -18.93 -7.83
C CYS A 441 -8.90 -18.98 -8.21
N ASP A 442 -8.43 -20.02 -8.89
CA ASP A 442 -7.07 -20.12 -9.42
C ASP A 442 -6.76 -19.03 -10.46
N LEU A 443 -7.78 -18.51 -11.14
CA LEU A 443 -7.65 -17.39 -12.09
C LEU A 443 -7.45 -16.03 -11.42
N MET A 444 -7.65 -15.92 -10.10
CA MET A 444 -7.49 -14.66 -9.38
C MET A 444 -6.07 -14.09 -9.53
N MET A 445 -5.05 -14.95 -9.50
CA MET A 445 -3.67 -14.54 -9.75
C MET A 445 -3.45 -14.03 -11.18
N THR A 446 -4.08 -14.68 -12.17
CA THR A 446 -4.05 -14.21 -13.57
C THR A 446 -4.70 -12.83 -13.68
N SER A 447 -5.83 -12.62 -13.00
CA SER A 447 -6.51 -11.33 -12.98
C SER A 447 -5.65 -10.23 -12.37
N ASN A 448 -4.90 -10.51 -11.29
CA ASN A 448 -3.95 -9.56 -10.69
C ASN A 448 -2.90 -9.05 -11.70
N PHE A 449 -2.40 -9.93 -12.59
CA PHE A 449 -1.49 -9.52 -13.66
C PHE A 449 -2.21 -8.79 -14.80
N LEU A 450 -3.42 -9.20 -15.18
CA LEU A 450 -4.16 -8.55 -16.26
C LEU A 450 -4.64 -7.15 -15.89
N ARG A 451 -5.10 -6.94 -14.65
CA ARG A 451 -5.68 -5.66 -14.19
C ARG A 451 -4.68 -4.52 -14.18
N THR A 452 -3.39 -4.78 -14.35
CA THR A 452 -2.40 -3.73 -14.54
C THR A 452 -2.46 -3.16 -15.97
N HIS A 453 -2.91 -3.94 -16.96
CA HIS A 453 -2.93 -3.59 -18.39
C HIS A 453 -4.33 -3.36 -18.97
N VAL A 454 -5.37 -4.05 -18.48
CA VAL A 454 -6.76 -3.98 -18.97
C VAL A 454 -7.76 -3.90 -17.82
N SER A 455 -8.99 -3.40 -18.03
CA SER A 455 -10.03 -3.51 -17.00
C SER A 455 -10.49 -4.96 -16.87
N THR A 456 -10.76 -5.44 -15.65
CA THR A 456 -11.19 -6.83 -15.43
C THR A 456 -12.56 -6.90 -14.75
N ILE A 457 -13.37 -7.87 -15.17
CA ILE A 457 -14.55 -8.36 -14.47
C ILE A 457 -14.22 -9.78 -13.99
N GLU A 458 -14.38 -10.03 -12.70
CA GLU A 458 -14.01 -11.29 -12.08
C GLU A 458 -15.27 -12.07 -11.72
N GLU A 459 -15.46 -13.21 -12.38
CA GLU A 459 -16.53 -14.17 -12.10
C GLU A 459 -15.89 -15.47 -11.63
N PHE A 460 -15.41 -15.43 -10.39
CA PHE A 460 -14.80 -16.57 -9.74
C PHE A 460 -15.74 -17.22 -8.73
N ASN A 461 -15.46 -18.46 -8.42
CA ASN A 461 -16.14 -19.13 -7.32
C ASN A 461 -15.85 -18.42 -6.00
N TYR A 462 -16.86 -18.34 -5.15
CA TYR A 462 -16.73 -17.80 -3.81
C TYR A 462 -17.65 -18.52 -2.83
N ALA A 463 -17.35 -18.31 -1.56
CA ALA A 463 -18.12 -18.84 -0.47
C ALA A 463 -19.26 -17.90 -0.07
N TYR A 464 -20.49 -18.40 0.03
CA TYR A 464 -21.63 -17.61 0.54
C TYR A 464 -22.49 -18.44 1.50
N GLU A 465 -22.63 -17.97 2.75
CA GLU A 465 -23.46 -18.63 3.77
C GLU A 465 -23.25 -20.15 3.87
N GLU A 466 -21.99 -20.61 3.88
CA GLU A 466 -21.63 -22.05 3.93
C GLU A 466 -21.79 -22.84 2.60
N TRP A 467 -22.24 -22.17 1.53
CA TRP A 467 -22.45 -22.75 0.19
C TRP A 467 -21.49 -22.22 -0.87
N GLU A 468 -21.00 -23.12 -1.71
CA GLU A 468 -20.15 -22.75 -2.83
C GLU A 468 -20.99 -22.14 -3.96
N ILE A 469 -20.64 -20.92 -4.36
CA ILE A 469 -21.15 -20.28 -5.56
C ILE A 469 -20.20 -20.64 -6.70
N VAL A 470 -20.71 -21.44 -7.64
CA VAL A 470 -19.92 -22.00 -8.74
C VAL A 470 -20.15 -21.26 -10.05
N THR A 471 -19.14 -21.20 -10.91
CA THR A 471 -19.17 -20.43 -12.18
C THR A 471 -19.34 -21.31 -13.42
N THR A 472 -19.96 -22.48 -13.24
CA THR A 472 -20.09 -23.50 -14.31
C THR A 472 -20.96 -23.00 -15.48
N PRO A 473 -20.84 -23.59 -16.68
CA PRO A 473 -21.73 -23.28 -17.82
C PRO A 473 -23.20 -23.53 -17.50
N ARG A 474 -23.51 -24.50 -16.62
CA ARG A 474 -24.88 -24.76 -16.17
C ARG A 474 -25.51 -23.55 -15.49
N ILE A 475 -24.76 -22.79 -14.68
CA ILE A 475 -25.26 -21.55 -14.07
C ILE A 475 -25.65 -20.51 -15.13
N LEU A 476 -24.89 -20.42 -16.22
CA LEU A 476 -25.23 -19.52 -17.33
C LEU A 476 -26.49 -20.00 -18.06
N ALA A 477 -26.57 -21.29 -18.38
CA ALA A 477 -27.69 -21.88 -19.08
C ALA A 477 -29.01 -21.85 -18.26
N LEU A 478 -28.92 -21.83 -16.92
CA LEU A 478 -30.08 -21.66 -16.03
C LEU A 478 -30.86 -20.35 -16.24
N HIS A 479 -30.29 -19.33 -16.91
CA HIS A 479 -31.07 -18.14 -17.27
C HIS A 479 -32.28 -18.44 -18.14
N GLU A 480 -32.20 -19.47 -18.98
CA GLU A 480 -33.34 -19.91 -19.78
C GLU A 480 -34.38 -20.63 -18.91
N ASP A 481 -33.93 -21.46 -17.97
CA ASP A 481 -34.81 -22.15 -17.01
C ASP A 481 -35.53 -21.16 -16.08
N LEU A 482 -34.84 -20.10 -15.66
CA LEU A 482 -35.37 -19.06 -14.77
C LEU A 482 -36.41 -18.14 -15.42
N LYS A 483 -36.71 -18.31 -16.72
CA LYS A 483 -37.88 -17.66 -17.33
C LYS A 483 -39.20 -18.26 -16.86
N ASP A 484 -39.19 -19.48 -16.32
CA ASP A 484 -40.35 -20.09 -15.65
C ASP A 484 -40.44 -19.59 -14.21
N GLU A 485 -41.55 -18.91 -13.87
CA GLU A 485 -41.79 -18.39 -12.51
C GLU A 485 -41.72 -19.49 -11.45
N ARG A 486 -42.08 -20.74 -11.78
CA ARG A 486 -41.98 -21.86 -10.83
C ARG A 486 -40.52 -22.14 -10.45
N ASN A 487 -39.59 -21.98 -11.37
CA ASN A 487 -38.16 -22.14 -11.09
C ASN A 487 -37.65 -21.01 -10.20
N GLN A 488 -38.13 -19.77 -10.39
CA GLN A 488 -37.79 -18.64 -9.53
C GLN A 488 -38.28 -18.88 -8.09
N ASP A 489 -39.51 -19.36 -7.92
CA ASP A 489 -40.08 -19.71 -6.61
C ASP A 489 -39.30 -20.84 -5.91
N ILE A 490 -38.85 -21.85 -6.66
CA ILE A 490 -38.01 -22.93 -6.12
C ILE A 490 -36.68 -22.37 -5.62
N ILE A 491 -36.01 -21.57 -6.43
CA ILE A 491 -34.70 -20.99 -6.10
C ILE A 491 -34.79 -20.06 -4.89
N ALA A 492 -35.85 -19.24 -4.79
CA ALA A 492 -36.06 -18.33 -3.66
C ALA A 492 -36.23 -19.04 -2.31
N ARG A 493 -36.56 -20.34 -2.33
CA ARG A 493 -36.73 -21.18 -1.14
C ARG A 493 -35.49 -21.99 -0.80
N LEU A 494 -34.47 -22.01 -1.66
CA LEU A 494 -33.21 -22.71 -1.40
C LEU A 494 -32.32 -21.89 -0.45
N PRO A 495 -31.53 -22.57 0.40
CA PRO A 495 -30.51 -21.92 1.21
C PRO A 495 -29.28 -21.52 0.37
N GLY A 496 -28.54 -20.51 0.83
CA GLY A 496 -27.24 -20.15 0.24
C GLY A 496 -27.31 -19.66 -1.21
N ILE A 497 -28.43 -19.05 -1.60
CA ILE A 497 -28.60 -18.44 -2.92
C ILE A 497 -28.59 -16.90 -2.76
N PRO A 498 -27.46 -16.22 -3.00
CA PRO A 498 -27.46 -14.76 -3.02
C PRO A 498 -28.28 -14.24 -4.20
N SER A 499 -28.84 -13.04 -4.09
CA SER A 499 -29.69 -12.44 -5.12
C SER A 499 -29.00 -12.31 -6.48
N ASN A 500 -27.67 -12.14 -6.48
CA ASN A 500 -26.83 -12.02 -7.67
C ASN A 500 -26.21 -13.36 -8.12
N ARG A 501 -26.63 -14.52 -7.61
CA ARG A 501 -26.02 -15.84 -7.93
C ARG A 501 -25.92 -16.11 -9.44
N PHE A 502 -26.89 -15.62 -10.20
CA PHE A 502 -26.98 -15.83 -11.63
C PHE A 502 -26.44 -14.65 -12.43
N ASP A 503 -26.10 -13.52 -11.80
CA ASP A 503 -25.57 -12.38 -12.53
C ASP A 503 -24.26 -12.75 -13.24
N SER A 504 -24.16 -12.41 -14.53
CA SER A 504 -22.93 -12.62 -15.29
C SER A 504 -22.82 -11.67 -16.48
N ALA A 505 -21.62 -11.12 -16.67
CA ALA A 505 -21.13 -10.41 -17.84
C ALA A 505 -21.25 -11.25 -19.12
N VAL A 506 -21.28 -12.58 -19.04
CA VAL A 506 -21.55 -13.46 -20.20
C VAL A 506 -22.99 -13.31 -20.66
N ILE A 507 -23.92 -13.08 -19.74
CA ILE A 507 -25.35 -12.91 -20.01
C ILE A 507 -25.65 -11.50 -20.47
N THR A 508 -25.08 -10.50 -19.80
CA THR A 508 -25.27 -9.07 -20.12
C THR A 508 -24.38 -8.57 -21.25
N GLU A 509 -23.38 -9.37 -21.65
CA GLU A 509 -22.47 -9.09 -22.77
C GLU A 509 -21.64 -7.80 -22.58
N THR A 510 -21.32 -7.45 -21.33
CA THR A 510 -20.70 -6.18 -20.95
C THR A 510 -19.18 -6.11 -21.18
N ALA A 511 -18.48 -7.24 -21.26
CA ALA A 511 -17.04 -7.27 -21.50
C ALA A 511 -16.72 -7.30 -23.00
N ASP A 512 -15.51 -6.90 -23.37
CA ASP A 512 -14.99 -6.96 -24.74
C ASP A 512 -14.41 -8.34 -25.07
N VAL A 513 -13.79 -8.97 -24.07
CA VAL A 513 -13.15 -10.28 -24.16
C VAL A 513 -13.58 -11.15 -22.98
N TYR A 514 -13.85 -12.43 -23.25
CA TYR A 514 -14.20 -13.43 -22.25
C TYR A 514 -13.11 -14.50 -22.17
N VAL A 515 -12.49 -14.65 -21.01
CA VAL A 515 -11.51 -15.69 -20.72
C VAL A 515 -12.21 -16.75 -19.85
N LEU A 516 -12.40 -17.94 -20.41
CA LEU A 516 -13.20 -19.00 -19.79
C LEU A 516 -12.34 -20.20 -19.38
N SER A 517 -12.46 -20.64 -18.13
CA SER A 517 -11.88 -21.87 -17.60
C SER A 517 -12.98 -22.76 -16.99
N PHE A 518 -12.86 -24.07 -17.17
CA PHE A 518 -13.89 -25.05 -16.79
C PHE A 518 -13.42 -26.07 -15.74
N SER A 519 -12.44 -25.70 -14.91
CA SER A 519 -11.97 -26.54 -13.79
C SER A 519 -13.09 -26.85 -12.79
N GLN A 520 -14.14 -26.03 -12.74
CA GLN A 520 -15.21 -26.14 -11.75
C GLN A 520 -16.19 -27.30 -11.94
N GLU A 521 -16.09 -28.01 -13.06
CA GLU A 521 -16.85 -29.25 -13.29
C GLU A 521 -16.50 -30.40 -12.33
N SER A 522 -15.39 -30.29 -11.58
CA SER A 522 -14.95 -31.33 -10.65
C SER A 522 -15.47 -31.20 -9.22
N PHE A 523 -16.10 -30.09 -8.80
CA PHE A 523 -16.27 -29.78 -7.37
C PHE A 523 -17.73 -29.85 -6.85
N HIS A 524 -18.73 -29.90 -7.72
CA HIS A 524 -20.14 -29.83 -7.32
C HIS A 524 -20.95 -31.09 -7.67
N GLY A 525 -22.09 -31.27 -7.00
CA GLY A 525 -23.12 -32.26 -7.35
C GLY A 525 -24.26 -31.62 -8.15
N LEU A 526 -24.90 -32.41 -9.02
CA LEU A 526 -26.06 -31.99 -9.80
C LEU A 526 -27.36 -32.45 -9.16
N TYR A 527 -28.32 -31.54 -9.02
CA TYR A 527 -29.62 -31.77 -8.40
C TYR A 527 -30.74 -31.37 -9.36
N GLU A 528 -31.63 -32.30 -9.68
CA GLU A 528 -32.77 -32.09 -10.57
C GLU A 528 -34.04 -31.83 -9.74
N SER A 529 -34.71 -30.70 -10.00
CA SER A 529 -36.03 -30.41 -9.43
C SER A 529 -37.04 -31.46 -9.91
N LYS A 530 -37.77 -32.07 -8.97
CA LYS A 530 -38.83 -33.04 -9.25
C LYS A 530 -40.06 -32.38 -9.88
N SER A 531 -40.29 -31.10 -9.62
CA SER A 531 -41.47 -30.38 -10.10
C SER A 531 -41.29 -29.78 -11.50
N THR A 532 -40.08 -29.36 -11.86
CA THR A 532 -39.82 -28.67 -13.14
C THR A 532 -38.77 -29.34 -14.03
N GLY A 533 -37.93 -30.22 -13.49
CA GLY A 533 -36.79 -30.81 -14.21
C GLY A 533 -35.56 -29.90 -14.30
N MET A 534 -35.60 -28.70 -13.68
CA MET A 534 -34.45 -27.79 -13.63
C MET A 534 -33.26 -28.45 -12.92
N ILE A 535 -32.08 -28.42 -13.52
CA ILE A 535 -30.86 -29.01 -12.96
C ILE A 535 -29.95 -27.91 -12.40
N LEU A 536 -29.73 -27.95 -11.08
CA LEU A 536 -28.92 -26.99 -10.34
C LEU A 536 -27.62 -27.64 -9.81
N PRO A 537 -26.45 -27.04 -10.07
CA PRO A 537 -25.22 -27.45 -9.41
C PRO A 537 -25.16 -26.86 -7.99
N MET A 538 -24.87 -27.72 -7.01
CA MET A 538 -24.70 -27.31 -5.60
C MET A 538 -23.45 -27.96 -4.97
N GLY A 539 -22.77 -27.20 -4.12
CA GLY A 539 -21.56 -27.60 -3.40
C GLY A 539 -21.47 -26.89 -2.05
N THR A 540 -20.74 -27.49 -1.10
CA THR A 540 -20.42 -26.91 0.21
C THR A 540 -19.08 -27.44 0.71
N TYR A 541 -18.30 -26.58 1.37
CA TYR A 541 -16.99 -26.91 1.94
C TYR A 541 -17.07 -27.61 3.30
N HIS A 542 -18.28 -27.82 3.85
CA HIS A 542 -18.50 -28.66 5.04
C HIS A 542 -18.42 -30.17 4.73
N PHE A 543 -18.35 -30.51 3.44
CA PHE A 543 -18.11 -31.86 2.95
C PHE A 543 -16.84 -31.87 2.10
N PRO A 544 -16.11 -33.00 2.04
CA PRO A 544 -15.05 -33.15 1.06
C PRO A 544 -15.59 -32.93 -0.37
N TYR A 545 -14.80 -32.27 -1.23
CA TYR A 545 -15.19 -31.94 -2.61
C TYR A 545 -15.58 -33.17 -3.46
N TYR A 546 -14.99 -34.32 -3.19
CA TYR A 546 -15.36 -35.59 -3.80
C TYR A 546 -15.14 -36.75 -2.85
N LEU A 547 -15.82 -37.85 -3.14
CA LEU A 547 -15.61 -39.12 -2.49
C LEU A 547 -14.26 -39.74 -2.91
N PRO A 548 -13.76 -40.78 -2.20
CA PRO A 548 -12.49 -41.42 -2.53
C PRO A 548 -12.37 -41.97 -3.96
N GLU A 549 -13.47 -42.17 -4.67
CA GLU A 549 -13.50 -42.61 -6.07
C GLU A 549 -13.08 -41.51 -7.06
N GLY A 550 -12.92 -40.26 -6.60
CA GLY A 550 -12.40 -39.15 -7.39
C GLY A 550 -13.47 -38.13 -7.82
N PRO A 551 -13.11 -37.14 -8.67
CA PRO A 551 -13.92 -35.94 -8.90
C PRO A 551 -15.31 -36.19 -9.51
N THR A 552 -15.54 -37.35 -10.13
CA THR A 552 -16.87 -37.72 -10.65
C THR A 552 -17.83 -38.24 -9.57
N ALA A 553 -17.31 -38.67 -8.42
CA ALA A 553 -18.10 -39.18 -7.30
C ALA A 553 -18.39 -38.06 -6.29
N LYS A 554 -19.67 -37.87 -5.97
CA LYS A 554 -20.17 -36.73 -5.19
C LYS A 554 -21.13 -37.20 -4.09
N PHE A 555 -21.21 -36.40 -3.03
CA PHE A 555 -22.17 -36.64 -1.95
C PHE A 555 -23.59 -36.29 -2.40
N ASP A 556 -24.53 -37.18 -2.11
CA ASP A 556 -25.95 -36.85 -2.19
C ASP A 556 -26.36 -36.08 -0.93
N TYR A 557 -26.33 -34.75 -0.99
CA TYR A 557 -26.78 -33.89 0.12
C TYR A 557 -28.23 -34.17 0.53
N THR A 558 -29.10 -34.61 -0.38
CA THR A 558 -30.51 -34.88 -0.06
C THR A 558 -30.70 -36.11 0.84
N SER A 559 -29.69 -36.97 0.90
CA SER A 559 -29.68 -38.16 1.77
C SER A 559 -29.44 -37.85 3.26
N PHE A 560 -28.87 -36.68 3.57
CA PHE A 560 -28.55 -36.29 4.95
C PHE A 560 -29.75 -35.66 5.65
N THR A 561 -29.95 -36.01 6.92
CA THR A 561 -30.93 -35.36 7.78
C THR A 561 -30.47 -33.95 8.16
N TYR A 562 -31.39 -33.14 8.68
CA TYR A 562 -31.03 -31.81 9.17
C TYR A 562 -30.01 -31.87 10.34
N GLN A 563 -30.11 -32.89 11.21
CA GLN A 563 -29.13 -33.08 12.27
C GLN A 563 -27.74 -33.44 11.73
N ASP A 564 -27.67 -34.27 10.67
CA ASP A 564 -26.38 -34.67 10.09
C ASP A 564 -25.58 -33.47 9.56
N ILE A 565 -26.25 -32.45 9.01
CA ILE A 565 -25.57 -31.25 8.52
C ILE A 565 -25.17 -30.29 9.65
N LEU A 566 -25.97 -30.19 10.72
CA LEU A 566 -25.61 -29.44 11.92
C LEU A 566 -24.38 -30.04 12.58
N ASP A 567 -24.31 -31.37 12.67
CA ASP A 567 -23.16 -32.11 13.23
C ASP A 567 -21.88 -31.90 12.40
N ARG A 568 -22.01 -31.46 11.15
CA ARG A 568 -20.91 -31.06 10.24
C ARG A 568 -20.62 -29.56 10.25
N GLY A 569 -21.32 -28.81 11.10
CA GLY A 569 -21.13 -27.38 11.30
C GLY A 569 -21.84 -26.49 10.29
N MET A 570 -22.79 -27.01 9.50
CA MET A 570 -23.63 -26.16 8.65
C MET A 570 -24.76 -25.56 9.50
N SER A 571 -24.71 -24.27 9.78
CA SER A 571 -25.60 -23.55 10.68
C SER A 571 -26.44 -22.45 10.00
N ASN A 572 -26.08 -22.04 8.78
CA ASN A 572 -26.75 -20.98 8.02
C ASN A 572 -27.87 -21.51 7.10
N VAL A 573 -28.55 -22.57 7.53
CA VAL A 573 -29.70 -23.15 6.82
C VAL A 573 -30.76 -23.56 7.83
N SER A 574 -32.02 -23.17 7.58
CA SER A 574 -33.12 -23.60 8.43
C SER A 574 -33.56 -25.04 8.13
N GLU A 575 -34.17 -25.70 9.12
CA GLU A 575 -34.75 -27.02 8.95
C GLU A 575 -35.81 -27.06 7.83
N GLU A 576 -36.58 -25.98 7.69
CA GLU A 576 -37.58 -25.85 6.61
C GLU A 576 -36.92 -25.81 5.23
N GLN A 577 -35.89 -24.98 5.04
CA GLN A 577 -35.14 -24.89 3.78
C GLN A 577 -34.46 -26.22 3.44
N TRP A 578 -33.86 -26.89 4.44
CA TRP A 578 -33.22 -28.19 4.22
C TRP A 578 -34.23 -29.26 3.82
N ASN A 579 -35.35 -29.35 4.55
CA ASN A 579 -36.42 -30.29 4.22
C ASN A 579 -37.04 -29.97 2.85
N PHE A 580 -37.18 -28.70 2.49
CA PHE A 580 -37.60 -28.31 1.14
C PHE A 580 -36.62 -28.83 0.09
N PHE A 581 -35.31 -28.55 0.22
CA PHE A 581 -34.29 -29.01 -0.72
C PHE A 581 -34.33 -30.53 -0.90
N ARG A 582 -34.38 -31.30 0.19
CA ARG A 582 -34.48 -32.77 0.15
C ARG A 582 -35.73 -33.28 -0.57
N ASN A 583 -36.86 -32.62 -0.34
CA ASN A 583 -38.14 -33.04 -0.90
C ASN A 583 -38.26 -32.65 -2.37
N GLU A 584 -37.80 -31.46 -2.75
CA GLU A 584 -37.93 -30.92 -4.10
C GLU A 584 -36.91 -31.50 -5.07
N PHE A 585 -35.69 -31.83 -4.63
CA PHE A 585 -34.62 -32.22 -5.52
C PHE A 585 -34.32 -33.73 -5.49
N SER A 586 -33.86 -34.25 -6.62
CA SER A 586 -33.26 -35.58 -6.77
C SER A 586 -31.79 -35.44 -7.17
N PHE A 587 -30.89 -36.14 -6.49
CA PHE A 587 -29.48 -36.15 -6.85
C PHE A 587 -29.23 -36.93 -8.15
N ARG A 588 -28.53 -36.30 -9.10
CA ARG A 588 -28.15 -36.92 -10.39
C ARG A 588 -26.74 -37.50 -10.41
N GLY A 589 -25.88 -37.11 -9.47
CA GLY A 589 -24.46 -37.45 -9.49
C GLY A 589 -23.57 -36.21 -9.61
N GLY A 590 -22.31 -36.44 -10.01
CA GLY A 590 -21.37 -35.37 -10.35
C GLY A 590 -21.46 -34.97 -11.82
N PHE A 591 -20.31 -34.93 -12.50
CA PHE A 591 -20.18 -34.49 -13.89
C PHE A 591 -21.07 -35.29 -14.88
N ASP A 592 -21.89 -34.57 -15.66
CA ASP A 592 -22.67 -35.09 -16.79
C ASP A 592 -22.13 -34.52 -18.11
N LYS A 593 -21.49 -35.37 -18.90
CA LYS A 593 -20.86 -34.99 -20.18
C LYS A 593 -21.87 -34.41 -21.18
N SER A 594 -23.08 -34.94 -21.25
CA SER A 594 -24.06 -34.52 -22.27
C SER A 594 -24.63 -33.15 -21.92
N LEU A 595 -24.95 -32.94 -20.64
CA LEU A 595 -25.39 -31.65 -20.13
C LEU A 595 -24.31 -30.58 -20.28
N PHE A 596 -23.06 -30.92 -19.94
CA PHE A 596 -21.93 -30.00 -20.08
C PHE A 596 -21.72 -29.53 -21.53
N ILE A 597 -21.75 -30.46 -22.51
CA ILE A 597 -21.65 -30.11 -23.94
C ILE A 597 -22.81 -29.21 -24.38
N HIS A 598 -24.04 -29.52 -23.94
CA HIS A 598 -25.20 -28.69 -24.23
C HIS A 598 -25.03 -27.25 -23.71
N ASP A 599 -24.55 -27.10 -22.48
CA ASP A 599 -24.42 -25.80 -21.83
C ASP A 599 -23.24 -24.98 -22.36
N LEU A 600 -22.17 -25.64 -22.81
CA LEU A 600 -21.11 -25.01 -23.58
C LEU A 600 -21.62 -24.49 -24.93
N HIS A 601 -22.42 -25.26 -25.65
CA HIS A 601 -23.04 -24.78 -26.90
C HIS A 601 -23.91 -23.55 -26.65
N TYR A 602 -24.72 -23.54 -25.59
CA TYR A 602 -25.51 -22.36 -25.21
C TYR A 602 -24.60 -21.13 -25.00
N THR A 603 -23.58 -21.28 -24.15
CA THR A 603 -22.63 -20.21 -23.81
C THR A 603 -21.86 -19.71 -25.03
N PHE A 604 -21.31 -20.63 -25.82
CA PHE A 604 -20.46 -20.29 -26.98
C PHE A 604 -21.29 -19.67 -28.10
N ASN A 605 -22.50 -20.18 -28.38
CA ASN A 605 -23.40 -19.57 -29.36
C ASN A 605 -23.76 -18.14 -28.97
N ARG A 606 -24.04 -17.89 -27.69
CA ARG A 606 -24.36 -16.56 -27.19
C ARG A 606 -23.24 -15.56 -27.50
N LEU A 607 -22.02 -15.87 -27.04
CA LEU A 607 -20.85 -15.00 -27.24
C LEU A 607 -20.48 -14.84 -28.72
N LYS A 608 -20.66 -15.89 -29.52
CA LYS A 608 -20.44 -15.83 -30.97
C LYS A 608 -21.42 -14.89 -31.66
N ASN A 609 -22.71 -15.00 -31.31
CA ASN A 609 -23.78 -14.21 -31.90
C ASN A 609 -23.67 -12.72 -31.52
N SER A 610 -23.13 -12.41 -30.34
CA SER A 610 -22.85 -11.04 -29.91
C SER A 610 -21.52 -10.47 -30.42
N GLY A 611 -20.76 -11.25 -31.19
CA GLY A 611 -19.49 -10.83 -31.79
C GLY A 611 -18.38 -10.60 -30.76
N LYS A 612 -18.51 -11.19 -29.56
CA LYS A 612 -17.53 -11.04 -28.48
C LYS A 612 -16.35 -11.96 -28.70
N LYS A 613 -15.17 -11.52 -28.27
CA LYS A 613 -13.95 -12.34 -28.31
C LYS A 613 -13.96 -13.31 -27.15
N VAL A 614 -13.58 -14.56 -27.40
CA VAL A 614 -13.53 -15.61 -26.38
C VAL A 614 -12.17 -16.28 -26.44
N ILE A 615 -11.54 -16.46 -25.28
CA ILE A 615 -10.31 -17.22 -25.09
C ILE A 615 -10.61 -18.33 -24.10
N ILE A 616 -10.26 -19.56 -24.47
CA ILE A 616 -10.40 -20.72 -23.60
C ILE A 616 -9.07 -20.98 -22.91
N LEU A 617 -9.09 -21.08 -21.58
CA LEU A 617 -7.96 -21.57 -20.81
C LEU A 617 -8.11 -23.09 -20.63
N GLY A 618 -7.17 -23.84 -21.19
CA GLY A 618 -7.03 -25.26 -20.89
C GLY A 618 -6.67 -25.48 -19.43
N LEU A 619 -6.85 -26.70 -18.96
CA LEU A 619 -6.52 -27.11 -17.59
C LEU A 619 -5.19 -27.86 -17.56
N ASN A 620 -4.46 -27.81 -16.45
CA ASN A 620 -3.28 -28.65 -16.27
C ASN A 620 -3.71 -30.10 -16.03
N ASP A 621 -3.28 -31.01 -16.90
CA ASP A 621 -3.72 -32.41 -16.87
C ASP A 621 -2.56 -33.40 -16.87
N LYS A 622 -1.35 -32.92 -16.52
CA LYS A 622 -0.13 -33.74 -16.54
C LYS A 622 0.69 -33.70 -15.26
N ILE A 623 0.91 -32.52 -14.68
CA ILE A 623 1.88 -32.34 -13.60
C ILE A 623 1.14 -32.11 -12.28
N GLY A 624 1.35 -32.97 -11.29
CA GLY A 624 0.73 -32.86 -9.97
C GLY A 624 0.53 -34.20 -9.29
N SER A 625 0.31 -34.16 -7.98
CA SER A 625 0.17 -35.34 -7.12
C SER A 625 -1.23 -35.97 -7.19
N ASP A 626 -2.28 -35.20 -7.51
CA ASP A 626 -3.64 -35.73 -7.62
C ASP A 626 -3.92 -36.25 -9.04
N VAL A 627 -3.54 -37.50 -9.29
CA VAL A 627 -3.72 -38.13 -10.61
C VAL A 627 -5.20 -38.13 -11.05
N ARG A 628 -6.16 -38.22 -10.12
CA ARG A 628 -7.59 -38.31 -10.46
C ARG A 628 -8.13 -36.97 -10.94
N ILE A 629 -7.68 -35.85 -10.37
CA ILE A 629 -8.08 -34.53 -10.87
C ILE A 629 -7.46 -34.26 -12.24
N LEU A 630 -6.19 -34.64 -12.45
CA LEU A 630 -5.49 -34.47 -13.73
C LEU A 630 -6.15 -35.28 -14.85
N GLU A 631 -6.53 -36.54 -14.58
CA GLU A 631 -7.28 -37.37 -15.53
C GLU A 631 -8.66 -36.77 -15.86
N PHE A 632 -9.33 -36.14 -14.89
CA PHE A 632 -10.58 -35.45 -15.12
C PHE A 632 -10.39 -34.19 -15.97
N PHE A 633 -9.38 -33.36 -15.65
CA PHE A 633 -9.01 -32.18 -16.43
C PHE A 633 -8.64 -32.53 -17.86
N SER A 634 -7.97 -33.67 -18.10
CA SER A 634 -7.71 -34.19 -19.45
C SER A 634 -9.00 -34.41 -20.25
N LYS A 635 -10.04 -34.98 -19.61
CA LYS A 635 -11.36 -35.20 -20.25
C LYS A 635 -12.08 -33.88 -20.54
N ILE A 636 -11.99 -32.91 -19.62
CA ILE A 636 -12.55 -31.57 -19.83
C ILE A 636 -11.83 -30.89 -21.01
N ASN A 637 -10.50 -30.90 -21.03
CA ASN A 637 -9.69 -30.35 -22.12
C ASN A 637 -10.06 -30.95 -23.48
N GLU A 638 -10.25 -32.27 -23.56
CA GLU A 638 -10.67 -32.94 -24.80
C GLU A 638 -12.02 -32.40 -25.31
N ILE A 639 -13.01 -32.28 -24.42
CA ILE A 639 -14.35 -31.79 -24.80
C ILE A 639 -14.29 -30.32 -25.22
N VAL A 640 -13.70 -29.48 -24.36
CA VAL A 640 -13.70 -28.03 -24.54
C VAL A 640 -12.85 -27.64 -25.74
N SER A 641 -11.69 -28.24 -25.96
CA SER A 641 -10.82 -27.91 -27.10
C SER A 641 -11.48 -28.26 -28.43
N ASN A 642 -12.18 -29.40 -28.52
CA ASN A 642 -12.93 -29.79 -29.71
C ASN A 642 -14.06 -28.80 -30.01
N LEU A 643 -14.77 -28.34 -28.99
CA LEU A 643 -15.80 -27.31 -29.15
C LEU A 643 -15.19 -25.94 -29.49
N ALA A 644 -14.12 -25.52 -28.82
CA ALA A 644 -13.44 -24.26 -29.09
C ALA A 644 -13.02 -24.16 -30.57
N MET A 645 -12.47 -25.24 -31.14
CA MET A 645 -12.14 -25.33 -32.58
C MET A 645 -13.38 -25.15 -33.48
N LEU A 646 -14.52 -25.75 -33.12
CA LEU A 646 -15.76 -25.59 -33.88
C LEU A 646 -16.27 -24.13 -33.87
N TYR A 647 -16.01 -23.41 -32.78
CA TYR A 647 -16.44 -22.03 -32.60
C TYR A 647 -15.44 -20.99 -33.11
N ASP A 648 -14.21 -21.41 -33.45
CA ASP A 648 -13.06 -20.56 -33.77
C ASP A 648 -12.59 -19.73 -32.56
N TYR A 649 -12.58 -20.35 -31.39
CA TYR A 649 -12.07 -19.75 -30.15
C TYR A 649 -10.64 -20.25 -29.86
N PRO A 650 -9.66 -19.36 -29.69
CA PRO A 650 -8.31 -19.75 -29.32
C PRO A 650 -8.28 -20.45 -27.95
N VAL A 651 -7.44 -21.48 -27.86
CA VAL A 651 -7.18 -22.23 -26.62
C VAL A 651 -5.75 -21.99 -26.18
N ILE A 652 -5.57 -21.46 -24.97
CA ILE A 652 -4.27 -21.35 -24.29
C ILE A 652 -4.09 -22.60 -23.43
N ASN A 653 -3.10 -23.43 -23.75
CA ASN A 653 -2.89 -24.69 -23.05
C ASN A 653 -1.94 -24.53 -21.86
N MET A 654 -2.38 -24.95 -20.67
CA MET A 654 -1.54 -24.92 -19.47
C MET A 654 -0.27 -25.77 -19.59
N ARG A 655 -0.27 -26.77 -20.48
CA ARG A 655 0.90 -27.60 -20.80
C ARG A 655 2.08 -26.81 -21.36
N ASP A 656 1.85 -25.62 -21.90
CA ASP A 656 2.90 -24.77 -22.45
C ASP A 656 3.65 -24.02 -21.33
N PHE A 657 3.06 -23.94 -20.13
CA PHE A 657 3.59 -23.19 -18.99
C PHE A 657 4.00 -24.07 -17.81
N VAL A 658 3.37 -25.23 -17.64
CA VAL A 658 3.61 -26.15 -16.51
C VAL A 658 4.44 -27.33 -16.99
N ASN A 659 5.73 -27.30 -16.70
CA ASN A 659 6.73 -28.26 -17.18
C ASN A 659 7.26 -29.19 -16.07
N SER A 660 7.21 -28.75 -14.81
CA SER A 660 7.65 -29.54 -13.65
C SER A 660 6.83 -29.24 -12.38
N GLU A 661 7.04 -30.03 -11.32
CA GLU A 661 6.41 -29.77 -10.02
C GLU A 661 6.88 -28.48 -9.33
N ASP A 662 7.93 -27.84 -9.84
CA ASP A 662 8.40 -26.53 -9.36
C ASP A 662 7.53 -25.39 -9.92
N ASP A 663 6.76 -25.66 -10.98
CA ASP A 663 5.79 -24.76 -11.58
C ASP A 663 4.45 -24.72 -10.79
N LEU A 664 4.26 -25.65 -9.85
CA LEU A 664 3.07 -25.73 -9.00
C LEU A 664 3.19 -24.78 -7.80
N ALA A 665 2.04 -24.38 -7.26
CA ALA A 665 2.00 -23.60 -6.02
C ALA A 665 2.59 -24.39 -4.84
N ASN A 666 3.27 -23.69 -3.93
CA ASN A 666 3.80 -24.29 -2.71
C ASN A 666 2.72 -24.33 -1.60
N ASP A 667 1.60 -24.99 -1.89
CA ASP A 667 0.43 -25.10 -1.00
C ASP A 667 0.43 -26.35 -0.12
N GLY A 668 1.52 -27.11 -0.13
CA GLY A 668 1.68 -28.36 0.61
C GLY A 668 0.95 -29.57 0.00
N MET A 669 0.07 -29.36 -0.99
CA MET A 669 -0.63 -30.43 -1.70
C MET A 669 0.03 -30.77 -3.02
N LYS A 670 0.55 -29.77 -3.75
CA LYS A 670 1.08 -29.92 -5.12
C LYS A 670 0.10 -30.70 -6.03
N GLY A 671 -1.20 -30.49 -5.84
CA GLY A 671 -2.26 -31.28 -6.48
C GLY A 671 -2.36 -31.09 -8.00
N GLY A 672 -1.76 -30.03 -8.54
CA GLY A 672 -1.80 -29.69 -9.97
C GLY A 672 -2.89 -28.69 -10.36
N THR A 673 -3.64 -28.14 -9.40
CA THR A 673 -4.70 -27.15 -9.62
C THR A 673 -4.25 -25.70 -9.47
N HIS A 674 -3.16 -25.48 -8.73
CA HIS A 674 -2.59 -24.16 -8.47
C HIS A 674 -1.14 -24.10 -8.93
N PHE A 675 -0.72 -22.94 -9.43
CA PHE A 675 0.60 -22.74 -10.00
C PHE A 675 1.39 -21.67 -9.24
N ASN A 676 2.69 -21.62 -9.44
CA ASN A 676 3.49 -20.51 -8.93
C ASN A 676 3.15 -19.21 -9.70
N ARG A 677 3.59 -18.06 -9.16
CA ARG A 677 3.29 -16.75 -9.75
C ARG A 677 3.83 -16.59 -11.18
N ALA A 678 4.96 -17.20 -11.50
CA ALA A 678 5.60 -17.06 -12.82
C ALA A 678 4.76 -17.73 -13.92
N VAL A 679 4.13 -18.86 -13.61
CA VAL A 679 3.17 -19.53 -14.51
C VAL A 679 1.97 -18.61 -14.77
N TYR A 680 1.33 -18.08 -13.72
CA TYR A 680 0.18 -17.18 -13.90
C TYR A 680 0.52 -15.91 -14.66
N LYS A 681 1.72 -15.34 -14.45
CA LYS A 681 2.20 -14.22 -15.25
C LYS A 681 2.30 -14.61 -16.73
N SER A 682 2.88 -15.78 -17.03
CA SER A 682 3.04 -16.24 -18.41
C SER A 682 1.69 -16.50 -19.10
N VAL A 683 0.72 -17.03 -18.36
CA VAL A 683 -0.67 -17.20 -18.83
C VAL A 683 -1.32 -15.83 -19.11
N SER A 684 -1.14 -14.86 -18.21
CA SER A 684 -1.61 -13.48 -18.42
C SER A 684 -0.98 -12.85 -19.67
N ASP A 685 0.33 -12.99 -19.86
CA ASP A 685 1.05 -12.48 -21.03
C ASP A 685 0.50 -13.12 -22.33
N ALA A 686 0.23 -14.44 -22.33
CA ALA A 686 -0.35 -15.15 -23.47
C ALA A 686 -1.80 -14.71 -23.78
N ILE A 687 -2.60 -14.39 -22.76
CA ILE A 687 -3.94 -13.81 -22.94
C ILE A 687 -3.82 -12.45 -23.66
N ILE A 688 -2.92 -11.58 -23.20
CA ILE A 688 -2.69 -10.27 -23.82
C ILE A 688 -2.20 -10.41 -25.25
N GLU A 689 -1.26 -11.32 -25.52
CA GLU A 689 -0.76 -11.60 -26.87
C GLU A 689 -1.89 -12.08 -27.80
N SER A 690 -2.74 -13.01 -27.33
CA SER A 690 -3.90 -13.49 -28.08
C SER A 690 -4.88 -12.37 -28.42
N ILE A 691 -5.11 -11.44 -27.50
CA ILE A 691 -5.95 -10.25 -27.73
C ILE A 691 -5.30 -9.33 -28.76
N LEU A 692 -4.00 -9.07 -28.65
CA LEU A 692 -3.26 -8.18 -29.56
C LEU A 692 -3.23 -8.71 -31.00
N ILE A 693 -3.10 -10.02 -31.21
CA ILE A 693 -3.14 -10.65 -32.55
C ILE A 693 -4.50 -10.39 -33.25
N THR A 694 -5.56 -10.17 -32.48
CA THR A 694 -6.93 -10.00 -32.99
C THR A 694 -7.39 -8.54 -33.00
N LEU A 695 -6.56 -7.57 -32.58
CA LEU A 695 -6.83 -6.12 -32.58
C LEU A 695 -6.15 -5.42 -33.76
#